data_AF-A0A232EMZ4-F1
#
_entry.id   AF-A0A232EMZ4-F1
#
_cell.length_a   1.000
_cell.length_b   1.000
_cell.length_c   1.000
_cell.angle_alpha   90.00
_cell.angle_beta   90.00
_cell.angle_gamma   90.00
#
_symmetry.space_group_name_H-M   'P 1'
#
loop_
_entity.id
_entity.type
_entity.pdbx_description
1 polymer ?
#
loop_
_entity_poly.entity_id
_entity_poly.type
_entity_poly.pdbx_seq_one_letter_code
_entity_poly.pdbx_strand_id
1 'polypeptide(L)'
;MLQVPNLLYRLAIFNGVRTFRGVSTGGVKTCGIISCIDDTLKGYGKSFDINSKIVMPTTFQSIDISTTHKTNTNDEGTFYMPVTFTTNMMPFQPLNFSFNIKNVNKISSHKMNFTKARNDLLTFAIYGRNFGKVGLEIKTMKFFWELCVLILLPIASYQLSSPSSPSYIGAVVEYSPVHQSQNEKSISVLNAENYLKFIAKASQYAVDIIVFPESSLSMSSSSNKTIARTEAASYIPDPQDNVVPCYDDKEKYASSLKLISCAANEHRMYVVVNHREKVDCSGDGCPADGFLTYNTNVAFDRRGQVIARYRKYNLFGERGTNITSEPIPSTFTTDFGVTFGLFVCFDILFQTPTLNYTRNLGVTDIIFSAHWFSELPYLFSVEAQAAWAYANDANLLAAGFNYPRTASGGSGIYIGRKGYSHVIYENKASNVLVVSEIPKVINGKRSLNINQNMVQTYEFKTAEISTTEENRTGIYLHKTDNLKPYTTELIDLTQSVQNKTICDRGLCCQINLKVKFDESLVKNDTNYYRYRFSVFNGVRSFSGVATGGVKTCGIIHCTDDTFEGCGQIFDLTGNNVKPTTFESIEVLMQEVDKQNTFYMPITFAKDIKPLNASGFFFDSVDSDEAVNHYMRLTKPNDDLLTFAIYGRNFRLDGTEASASSVIFVAPLLILSTILTTLLVMQELSYVGAVVEYSPVKSANGGVSVADQNTENYIKFVAKASEYKVDILVFPESSLSSSPSYIPAPEDKVTPCDETKEEYSTALKSMSCAAKKYGMYIVINHREKFDCEASNSTECPVNGLLIYNTNVVFDRSGQVIARYRKYNLFGEKGINTEPVAVPSTFKTDFGVTFGQFICFDILFETPTLNLTRDLGVTDIVYSNHWFSELPLAYGVEVQGAWAYANDVNFLSSGYNNPKTASGGSGIYIGQEGYVKVISEDKASNILVVAKIPKVVNGKRVLDIDEKELHVVTFNKSEISTSDVSGTGMYTYKTSDLSPYTSELIDVKQSSYNKTLCNRELCCDFKLKMDYDDSIVNEDSKYYRYRLAVFNGTMSFAGAATGGVKACGVIACTADSLDTCGKLFQPDKKFVAPVTFRSIDIRVPRAGSEKNFFIPATLAKNMQPLNATEFSFGIVGPKEAQDYEMTLKKPRSDLLSFVLLGRNFALDGGPVTKGLSSLMSSSSALLWTVVLANTAASPEDFSLGRLPVTHFGIIEKSVIPTTNTNG
;
A
#
# COMPACT_ATOMS: atom_id res chain seq x y z
N MET A 1 25.33 48.74 45.20
CA MET A 1 24.03 48.52 45.88
C MET A 1 22.94 49.07 44.97
N LEU A 2 22.18 48.22 44.28
CA LEU A 2 20.98 48.69 43.57
C LEU A 2 19.89 48.90 44.61
N GLN A 3 19.42 50.15 44.71
CA GLN A 3 18.31 50.55 45.57
C GLN A 3 17.04 49.82 45.10
N VAL A 4 16.43 49.07 46.00
CA VAL A 4 15.14 48.44 45.76
C VAL A 4 14.07 49.56 45.60
N PRO A 5 13.30 49.58 44.50
CA PRO A 5 12.25 50.58 44.32
C PRO A 5 11.03 50.29 45.22
N ASN A 6 10.54 51.32 45.92
CA ASN A 6 9.30 51.26 46.70
C ASN A 6 8.10 51.47 45.78
N LEU A 7 7.06 50.65 45.95
CA LEU A 7 5.84 50.76 45.14
C LEU A 7 4.97 51.95 45.59
N LEU A 8 4.60 52.82 44.65
CA LEU A 8 3.69 53.95 44.86
C LEU A 8 2.30 53.63 44.29
N TYR A 9 1.25 54.34 44.75
CA TYR A 9 -0.14 54.07 44.33
C TYR A 9 -0.83 55.34 43.84
N ARG A 10 -1.59 55.23 42.76
CA ARG A 10 -2.35 56.33 42.14
C ARG A 10 -3.82 55.96 41.93
N LEU A 11 -4.69 56.95 42.05
CA LEU A 11 -6.08 56.87 41.63
C LEU A 11 -6.16 57.23 40.14
N ALA A 12 -6.85 56.39 39.36
CA ALA A 12 -6.99 56.56 37.92
C ALA A 12 -8.45 56.46 37.51
N ILE A 13 -8.92 57.46 36.74
CA ILE A 13 -10.22 57.46 36.08
C ILE A 13 -10.00 57.71 34.59
N PHE A 14 -10.61 56.89 33.74
CA PHE A 14 -10.51 56.99 32.30
C PHE A 14 -11.87 56.73 31.66
N ASN A 15 -12.25 57.51 30.66
CA ASN A 15 -13.43 57.25 29.82
C ASN A 15 -13.12 57.74 28.40
N GLY A 16 -12.81 56.82 27.50
CA GLY A 16 -12.37 57.17 26.15
C GLY A 16 -12.10 55.94 25.31
N VAL A 17 -11.63 56.15 24.09
CA VAL A 17 -11.29 55.05 23.18
C VAL A 17 -9.82 54.73 23.37
N ARG A 18 -9.50 53.51 23.81
CA ARG A 18 -8.12 53.06 24.00
C ARG A 18 -7.71 52.22 22.80
N THR A 19 -6.54 52.51 22.25
CA THR A 19 -5.95 51.71 21.17
C THR A 19 -5.12 50.60 21.79
N PHE A 20 -5.59 49.37 21.68
CA PHE A 20 -4.90 48.20 22.19
C PHE A 20 -3.87 47.74 21.16
N ARG A 21 -2.59 47.83 21.54
CA ARG A 21 -1.43 47.47 20.71
C ARG A 21 -1.43 48.11 19.31
N GLY A 22 -1.99 49.31 19.18
CA GLY A 22 -1.95 50.07 17.92
C GLY A 22 -2.87 49.57 16.81
N VAL A 23 -3.64 48.49 17.02
CA VAL A 23 -4.44 47.87 15.93
C VAL A 23 -5.95 47.98 16.14
N SER A 24 -6.44 47.91 17.38
CA SER A 24 -7.86 47.99 17.67
C SER A 24 -8.19 49.12 18.64
N THR A 25 -9.13 49.97 18.27
CA THR A 25 -9.67 51.03 19.11
C THR A 25 -10.96 50.53 19.74
N GLY A 26 -11.16 50.78 21.03
CA GLY A 26 -12.48 50.54 21.62
C GLY A 26 -12.70 51.34 22.88
N GLY A 27 -13.97 51.61 23.17
CA GLY A 27 -14.38 52.41 24.32
C GLY A 27 -14.01 51.69 25.62
N VAL A 28 -13.28 52.37 26.49
CA VAL A 28 -12.86 51.89 27.80
C VAL A 28 -13.23 52.90 28.85
N LYS A 29 -13.75 52.41 29.96
CA LYS A 29 -14.04 53.18 31.16
C LYS A 29 -13.35 52.51 32.34
N THR A 30 -12.55 53.23 33.11
CA THR A 30 -11.88 52.66 34.29
C THR A 30 -11.98 53.63 35.45
N CYS A 31 -12.16 53.12 36.65
CA CYS A 31 -12.04 53.88 37.88
C CYS A 31 -11.42 53.01 38.97
N GLY A 32 -10.21 53.35 39.43
CA GLY A 32 -9.67 52.74 40.64
C GLY A 32 -8.19 52.98 40.90
N ILE A 33 -7.65 52.21 41.84
CA ILE A 33 -6.28 52.38 42.35
C ILE A 33 -5.35 51.45 41.58
N ILE A 34 -4.22 52.01 41.16
CA ILE A 34 -3.18 51.34 40.41
C ILE A 34 -1.82 51.61 41.03
N SER A 35 -0.96 50.59 41.08
CA SER A 35 0.41 50.74 41.54
C SER A 35 1.34 51.22 40.42
N CYS A 36 2.32 52.05 40.76
CA CYS A 36 3.35 52.57 39.88
C CYS A 36 4.73 52.41 40.55
N ILE A 37 5.77 52.21 39.72
CA ILE A 37 7.16 52.05 40.18
C ILE A 37 7.89 53.39 40.39
N ASP A 38 7.33 54.48 39.90
CA ASP A 38 7.80 55.85 40.10
C ASP A 38 6.61 56.82 40.15
N ASP A 39 6.88 58.10 40.42
CA ASP A 39 5.85 59.13 40.51
C ASP A 39 5.33 59.59 39.14
N THR A 40 5.76 58.98 38.03
CA THR A 40 5.34 59.37 36.68
C THR A 40 4.27 58.44 36.12
N LEU A 41 3.38 58.97 35.26
CA LEU A 41 2.36 58.17 34.55
C LEU A 41 2.96 57.13 33.58
N LYS A 42 4.24 57.27 33.21
CA LYS A 42 4.98 56.31 32.37
C LYS A 42 5.50 55.10 33.15
N GLY A 43 5.55 55.17 34.48
CA GLY A 43 5.84 54.03 35.35
C GLY A 43 4.71 53.00 35.41
N TYR A 44 3.51 53.32 34.90
CA TYR A 44 2.36 52.41 34.89
C TYR A 44 2.44 51.39 33.76
N GLY A 45 2.43 50.10 34.09
CA GLY A 45 2.35 49.00 33.13
C GLY A 45 3.67 48.49 32.55
N LYS A 46 4.83 48.93 33.06
CA LYS A 46 6.10 48.21 32.81
C LYS A 46 6.13 46.91 33.63
N SER A 47 6.53 45.81 32.99
CA SER A 47 6.52 44.47 33.61
C SER A 47 7.35 44.45 34.88
N PHE A 48 6.73 44.05 35.99
CA PHE A 48 7.45 43.74 37.21
C PHE A 48 8.36 42.53 36.95
N ASP A 49 9.66 42.69 37.12
CA ASP A 49 10.56 41.55 37.16
C ASP A 49 10.35 40.82 38.49
N ILE A 50 9.80 39.61 38.42
CA ILE A 50 9.34 38.79 39.55
C ILE A 50 10.50 38.46 40.52
N ASN A 51 11.75 38.61 40.06
CA ASN A 51 12.95 38.36 40.84
C ASN A 51 13.46 39.59 41.60
N SER A 52 12.90 40.78 41.37
CA SER A 52 13.26 41.98 42.12
C SER A 52 12.55 41.98 43.48
N LYS A 53 13.31 42.04 44.59
CA LYS A 53 12.74 42.13 45.95
C LYS A 53 12.01 43.46 46.11
N ILE A 54 10.74 43.58 45.71
CA ILE A 54 9.96 44.83 45.84
C ILE A 54 9.60 45.03 47.32
N VAL A 55 9.93 46.19 47.88
CA VAL A 55 9.54 46.57 49.24
C VAL A 55 8.20 47.30 49.19
N MET A 56 7.23 46.82 49.98
CA MET A 56 5.85 47.28 49.98
C MET A 56 5.49 47.89 51.34
N PRO A 57 5.83 49.17 51.56
CA PRO A 57 5.70 49.79 52.87
C PRO A 57 4.24 50.14 53.23
N THR A 58 3.32 50.10 52.26
CA THR A 58 1.93 50.59 52.43
C THR A 58 0.95 49.43 52.59
N THR A 59 0.25 49.41 53.72
CA THR A 59 -0.87 48.49 53.98
C THR A 59 -2.19 49.24 53.84
N PHE A 60 -3.04 48.86 52.88
CA PHE A 60 -4.37 49.41 52.73
C PHE A 60 -5.32 48.70 53.68
N GLN A 61 -5.84 49.43 54.66
CA GLN A 61 -6.77 48.90 55.67
C GLN A 61 -8.14 48.58 55.06
N SER A 62 -8.67 49.52 54.25
CA SER A 62 -9.87 49.33 53.45
C SER A 62 -9.83 50.23 52.22
N ILE A 63 -10.53 49.83 51.16
CA ILE A 63 -10.71 50.63 49.95
C ILE A 63 -12.15 50.46 49.46
N ASP A 64 -12.86 51.58 49.27
CA ASP A 64 -14.21 51.65 48.71
C ASP A 64 -14.19 52.47 47.40
N ILE A 65 -14.60 51.86 46.29
CA ILE A 65 -14.69 52.50 44.98
C ILE A 65 -16.12 52.37 44.47
N SER A 66 -16.74 53.49 44.09
CA SER A 66 -18.09 53.47 43.50
C SER A 66 -18.15 54.30 42.23
N THR A 67 -18.85 53.79 41.22
CA THR A 67 -19.07 54.47 39.93
C THR A 67 -20.57 54.48 39.62
N THR A 68 -21.07 55.57 39.04
CA THR A 68 -22.51 55.73 38.75
C THR A 68 -22.71 56.29 37.34
N HIS A 69 -23.61 55.71 36.56
CA HIS A 69 -23.87 56.13 35.18
C HIS A 69 -25.35 55.96 34.77
N LYS A 70 -25.82 56.80 33.84
CA LYS A 70 -27.22 56.83 33.35
C LYS A 70 -27.39 55.86 32.17
N THR A 71 -28.40 54.99 32.22
CA THR A 71 -28.55 53.87 31.27
C THR A 71 -29.14 54.24 29.91
N ASN A 72 -29.64 55.47 29.71
CA ASN A 72 -30.38 55.85 28.49
C ASN A 72 -29.60 56.71 27.48
N THR A 73 -28.27 56.85 27.60
CA THR A 73 -27.45 57.57 26.60
C THR A 73 -26.09 56.88 26.40
N ASN A 74 -25.78 56.47 25.17
CA ASN A 74 -24.48 55.99 24.65
C ASN A 74 -23.69 54.94 25.48
N ASP A 75 -24.31 54.33 26.49
CA ASP A 75 -23.76 53.24 27.30
C ASP A 75 -24.47 51.90 27.08
N GLU A 76 -25.43 51.84 26.16
CA GLU A 76 -25.95 50.56 25.68
C GLU A 76 -24.80 49.76 25.06
N GLY A 77 -24.49 48.62 25.68
CA GLY A 77 -23.33 47.80 25.34
C GLY A 77 -22.06 48.13 26.11
N THR A 78 -22.10 48.76 27.29
CA THR A 78 -20.94 48.81 28.20
C THR A 78 -21.01 47.74 29.28
N PHE A 79 -20.06 46.81 29.28
CA PHE A 79 -19.94 45.77 30.31
C PHE A 79 -18.89 46.16 31.36
N TYR A 80 -19.30 46.27 32.63
CA TYR A 80 -18.44 46.65 33.76
C TYR A 80 -18.11 45.44 34.65
N MET A 81 -16.84 45.32 35.03
CA MET A 81 -16.29 44.24 35.83
C MET A 81 -15.28 44.75 36.86
N PRO A 82 -15.13 44.07 38.01
CA PRO A 82 -14.07 44.36 38.96
C PRO A 82 -12.74 43.79 38.46
N VAL A 83 -11.67 44.57 38.62
CA VAL A 83 -10.30 44.18 38.29
C VAL A 83 -9.46 44.31 39.53
N THR A 84 -8.98 43.17 40.04
CA THR A 84 -8.08 43.12 41.18
C THR A 84 -6.84 42.34 40.82
N PHE A 85 -5.69 42.82 41.27
CA PHE A 85 -4.42 42.11 41.13
C PHE A 85 -3.57 42.34 42.37
N THR A 86 -2.93 41.27 42.81
CA THR A 86 -1.91 41.25 43.84
C THR A 86 -0.52 41.13 43.23
N THR A 87 0.53 41.32 44.04
CA THR A 87 1.92 41.27 43.55
C THR A 87 2.38 39.93 43.01
N ASN A 88 1.74 38.83 43.39
CA ASN A 88 1.93 37.53 42.74
C ASN A 88 1.11 37.39 41.44
N MET A 89 0.61 38.49 40.88
CA MET A 89 -0.16 38.57 39.64
C MET A 89 -1.46 37.76 39.64
N MET A 90 -1.98 37.43 40.83
CA MET A 90 -3.25 36.74 41.00
C MET A 90 -4.38 37.73 41.28
N PRO A 91 -5.61 37.46 40.81
CA PRO A 91 -6.76 38.24 41.23
C PRO A 91 -7.13 37.93 42.68
N PHE A 92 -7.83 38.86 43.32
CA PHE A 92 -8.31 38.63 44.68
C PHE A 92 -9.30 37.48 44.67
N GLN A 93 -9.22 36.63 45.68
CA GLN A 93 -10.26 35.62 45.91
C GLN A 93 -11.61 36.32 46.14
N PRO A 94 -12.72 35.83 45.56
CA PRO A 94 -14.03 36.50 45.60
C PRO A 94 -14.55 36.80 47.01
N LEU A 95 -14.12 36.07 48.03
CA LEU A 95 -14.49 36.29 49.43
C LEU A 95 -13.79 37.51 50.07
N ASN A 96 -12.73 38.02 49.45
CA ASN A 96 -11.88 39.08 50.00
C ASN A 96 -12.23 40.48 49.49
N PHE A 97 -13.20 40.61 48.60
CA PHE A 97 -13.77 41.89 48.19
C PHE A 97 -15.23 41.74 47.79
N SER A 98 -16.03 42.78 47.95
CA SER A 98 -17.40 42.81 47.44
C SER A 98 -17.47 43.64 46.15
N PHE A 99 -18.28 43.21 45.20
CA PHE A 99 -18.64 44.00 44.01
C PHE A 99 -20.15 43.96 43.82
N ASN A 100 -20.80 45.09 44.11
CA ASN A 100 -22.24 45.21 44.16
C ASN A 100 -22.73 46.15 43.05
N ILE A 101 -23.77 45.72 42.35
CA ILE A 101 -24.40 46.47 41.28
C ILE A 101 -25.81 46.84 41.73
N LYS A 102 -26.15 48.14 41.66
CA LYS A 102 -27.46 48.65 42.04
C LYS A 102 -28.03 49.51 40.92
N ASN A 103 -29.14 49.05 40.36
CA ASN A 103 -29.86 49.69 39.27
C ASN A 103 -31.17 50.26 39.80
N VAL A 104 -31.30 51.59 39.81
CA VAL A 104 -32.51 52.29 40.29
C VAL A 104 -32.82 53.43 39.33
N ASN A 105 -34.06 53.51 38.84
CA ASN A 105 -34.56 54.61 38.01
C ASN A 105 -33.62 55.00 36.85
N LYS A 106 -33.20 54.02 36.04
CA LYS A 106 -32.30 54.19 34.88
C LYS A 106 -30.90 54.74 35.23
N ILE A 107 -30.47 54.54 36.47
CA ILE A 107 -29.12 54.81 36.94
C ILE A 107 -28.53 53.51 37.48
N SER A 108 -27.39 53.11 36.91
CA SER A 108 -26.62 51.95 37.31
C SER A 108 -25.40 52.40 38.10
N SER A 109 -25.29 51.92 39.34
CA SER A 109 -24.15 52.15 40.20
C SER A 109 -23.43 50.84 40.51
N HIS A 110 -22.10 50.85 40.39
CA HIS A 110 -21.23 49.72 40.65
C HIS A 110 -20.28 50.12 41.78
N LYS A 111 -20.32 49.38 42.89
CA LYS A 111 -19.51 49.64 44.06
C LYS A 111 -18.66 48.42 44.39
N MET A 112 -17.38 48.65 44.65
CA MET A 112 -16.40 47.64 44.97
C MET A 112 -15.67 47.99 46.25
N ASN A 113 -15.54 47.05 47.19
CA ASN A 113 -14.74 47.30 48.39
C ASN A 113 -14.07 46.07 48.99
N PHE A 114 -13.05 46.32 49.81
CA PHE A 114 -12.54 45.36 50.76
C PHE A 114 -12.23 46.05 52.09
N THR A 115 -12.39 45.32 53.20
CA THR A 115 -12.25 45.85 54.56
C THR A 115 -11.16 45.17 55.39
N LYS A 116 -10.52 44.12 54.83
CA LYS A 116 -9.42 43.41 55.48
C LYS A 116 -8.09 44.01 55.02
N ALA A 117 -7.26 44.42 55.97
CA ALA A 117 -6.01 45.10 55.69
C ALA A 117 -5.05 44.25 54.86
N ARG A 118 -4.50 44.81 53.77
CA ARG A 118 -3.55 44.09 52.92
C ARG A 118 -2.47 45.01 52.38
N ASN A 119 -1.26 44.47 52.24
CA ASN A 119 -0.08 45.21 51.77
C ASN A 119 0.41 44.74 50.40
N ASP A 120 -0.25 43.78 49.77
CA ASP A 120 0.12 43.06 48.54
C ASP A 120 -0.61 43.55 47.27
N LEU A 121 -1.24 44.74 47.32
CA LEU A 121 -2.10 45.24 46.25
C LEU A 121 -1.29 45.75 45.05
N LEU A 122 -1.65 45.37 43.81
CA LEU A 122 -1.15 46.01 42.58
C LEU A 122 -2.23 46.83 41.88
N THR A 123 -3.46 46.34 41.80
CA THR A 123 -4.58 47.06 41.17
C THR A 123 -5.88 46.69 41.84
N PHE A 124 -6.73 47.68 42.11
CA PHE A 124 -8.09 47.51 42.60
C PHE A 124 -8.99 48.53 41.91
N ALA A 125 -9.73 48.11 40.89
CA ALA A 125 -10.46 49.03 40.00
C ALA A 125 -11.74 48.42 39.42
N ILE A 126 -12.65 49.29 39.00
CA ILE A 126 -13.82 48.93 38.20
C ILE A 126 -13.50 49.28 36.74
N TYR A 127 -13.55 48.29 35.86
CA TYR A 127 -13.22 48.40 34.45
C TYR A 127 -14.44 48.11 33.58
N GLY A 128 -14.66 48.93 32.56
CA GLY A 128 -15.81 48.90 31.67
C GLY A 128 -15.38 48.91 30.21
N ARG A 129 -15.96 48.02 29.41
CA ARG A 129 -15.73 47.95 27.96
C ARG A 129 -17.01 48.35 27.24
N ASN A 130 -16.96 49.44 26.47
CA ASN A 130 -18.09 49.95 25.67
C ASN A 130 -17.94 49.48 24.21
N PHE A 131 -18.87 48.64 23.77
CA PHE A 131 -18.86 48.01 22.45
C PHE A 131 -19.55 48.86 21.36
N GLY A 132 -20.29 49.91 21.73
CA GLY A 132 -21.06 50.75 20.79
C GLY A 132 -20.32 51.94 20.17
N LYS A 133 -19.14 52.30 20.68
CA LYS A 133 -18.35 53.47 20.20
C LYS A 133 -17.35 53.15 19.06
N VAL A 134 -17.70 52.22 18.19
CA VAL A 134 -16.86 51.86 17.02
C VAL A 134 -17.48 52.48 15.76
N GLY A 135 -16.98 53.65 15.33
CA GLY A 135 -17.20 54.18 13.96
C GLY A 135 -18.26 55.26 13.74
N LEU A 136 -18.17 56.42 14.41
CA LEU A 136 -18.99 57.60 14.07
C LEU A 136 -18.11 58.84 13.84
N GLU A 137 -18.52 59.64 12.85
CA GLU A 137 -17.86 60.78 12.18
C GLU A 137 -16.93 60.33 11.02
N ILE A 138 -17.19 60.58 9.73
CA ILE A 138 -17.62 61.84 9.09
C ILE A 138 -18.42 61.51 7.80
N LYS A 139 -19.69 61.90 7.75
CA LYS A 139 -20.55 62.00 6.54
C LYS A 139 -21.02 63.45 6.46
N THR A 140 -20.31 64.33 5.74
CA THR A 140 -20.82 65.60 5.15
C THR A 140 -19.66 66.43 4.59
N MET A 141 -19.25 66.18 3.35
CA MET A 141 -18.63 67.17 2.43
C MET A 141 -18.49 66.56 1.02
N LYS A 142 -19.59 65.97 0.53
CA LYS A 142 -19.80 65.66 -0.90
C LYS A 142 -20.13 66.98 -1.59
N PHE A 143 -19.18 67.63 -2.26
CA PHE A 143 -19.41 68.31 -3.56
C PHE A 143 -18.21 69.14 -4.05
N PHE A 144 -17.28 69.56 -3.18
CA PHE A 144 -16.23 70.51 -3.57
C PHE A 144 -14.80 69.97 -3.50
N TRP A 145 -14.60 68.76 -2.99
CA TRP A 145 -13.28 68.12 -2.97
C TRP A 145 -12.98 67.29 -4.23
N GLU A 146 -13.97 67.07 -5.10
CA GLU A 146 -13.82 66.28 -6.34
C GLU A 146 -12.77 66.88 -7.31
N LEU A 147 -12.34 68.12 -7.12
CA LEU A 147 -11.30 68.75 -7.94
C LEU A 147 -9.87 68.63 -7.37
N CYS A 148 -9.70 68.42 -6.06
CA CYS A 148 -8.38 68.53 -5.41
C CYS A 148 -7.68 67.19 -5.11
N VAL A 149 -8.40 66.07 -5.02
CA VAL A 149 -7.79 64.73 -4.75
C VAL A 149 -7.48 63.89 -5.99
N LEU A 150 -7.76 64.41 -7.18
CA LEU A 150 -7.16 63.87 -8.41
C LEU A 150 -5.61 64.01 -8.45
N ILE A 151 -4.97 64.66 -7.47
CA ILE A 151 -3.55 65.00 -7.57
C ILE A 151 -2.67 64.51 -6.39
N LEU A 152 -3.21 63.99 -5.27
CA LEU A 152 -2.37 63.55 -4.14
C LEU A 152 -2.81 62.23 -3.48
N LEU A 153 -2.35 61.15 -4.10
CA LEU A 153 -1.80 59.91 -3.53
C LEU A 153 -2.66 58.95 -2.65
N PRO A 154 -2.42 57.64 -2.78
CA PRO A 154 -3.35 56.55 -2.49
C PRO A 154 -2.96 55.77 -1.23
N ILE A 155 -3.94 55.17 -0.54
CA ILE A 155 -3.71 53.94 0.24
C ILE A 155 -4.84 52.97 -0.11
N ALA A 156 -4.42 51.82 -0.64
CA ALA A 156 -5.21 50.83 -1.35
C ALA A 156 -6.41 50.31 -0.55
N SER A 157 -7.60 50.41 -1.15
CA SER A 157 -8.76 49.60 -0.78
C SER A 157 -8.57 48.22 -1.41
N TYR A 158 -8.52 47.15 -0.62
CA TYR A 158 -8.54 45.78 -1.14
C TYR A 158 -9.93 45.50 -1.75
N GLN A 159 -10.04 45.55 -3.07
CA GLN A 159 -11.30 45.28 -3.79
C GLN A 159 -11.39 43.79 -4.14
N LEU A 160 -12.42 43.10 -3.66
CA LEU A 160 -12.73 41.71 -4.06
C LEU A 160 -13.02 41.62 -5.56
N SER A 161 -12.74 40.47 -6.16
CA SER A 161 -12.90 40.29 -7.60
C SER A 161 -14.38 40.30 -8.00
N SER A 162 -14.68 40.94 -9.13
CA SER A 162 -16.01 41.01 -9.74
C SER A 162 -16.06 40.17 -11.02
N PRO A 163 -17.24 39.87 -11.60
CA PRO A 163 -17.34 39.24 -12.92
C PRO A 163 -16.56 39.98 -14.00
N SER A 164 -16.55 41.31 -13.97
CA SER A 164 -15.82 42.17 -14.90
C SER A 164 -14.31 42.24 -14.63
N SER A 165 -13.84 41.79 -13.46
CA SER A 165 -12.41 41.78 -13.16
C SER A 165 -11.70 40.80 -14.10
N PRO A 166 -10.52 41.15 -14.66
CA PRO A 166 -9.80 40.29 -15.61
C PRO A 166 -9.13 39.07 -14.94
N SER A 167 -9.01 39.08 -13.62
CA SER A 167 -8.34 38.10 -12.78
C SER A 167 -9.12 37.91 -11.46
N TYR A 168 -8.71 36.90 -10.69
CA TYR A 168 -9.13 36.69 -9.30
C TYR A 168 -7.92 36.31 -8.43
N ILE A 169 -8.03 36.46 -7.12
CA ILE A 169 -6.94 36.08 -6.20
C ILE A 169 -7.22 34.66 -5.67
N GLY A 170 -6.39 33.71 -6.07
CA GLY A 170 -6.47 32.32 -5.63
C GLY A 170 -5.39 31.98 -4.61
N ALA A 171 -5.69 31.02 -3.73
CA ALA A 171 -4.72 30.47 -2.79
C ALA A 171 -4.78 28.94 -2.73
N VAL A 172 -3.62 28.33 -2.48
CA VAL A 172 -3.49 26.90 -2.22
C VAL A 172 -2.67 26.68 -0.96
N VAL A 173 -2.98 25.59 -0.26
CA VAL A 173 -2.34 25.26 1.02
C VAL A 173 -1.56 23.97 0.88
N GLU A 174 -0.28 24.01 1.25
CA GLU A 174 0.50 22.82 1.60
C GLU A 174 0.39 22.59 3.10
N TYR A 175 -0.15 21.45 3.51
CA TYR A 175 -0.50 21.20 4.91
C TYR A 175 0.05 19.88 5.44
N SER A 176 0.77 19.95 6.55
CA SER A 176 1.15 18.78 7.35
C SER A 176 0.14 18.59 8.47
N PRO A 177 -0.72 17.56 8.46
CA PRO A 177 -1.77 17.42 9.45
C PRO A 177 -1.27 16.96 10.82
N VAL A 178 -2.14 17.15 11.82
CA VAL A 178 -2.05 16.45 13.10
C VAL A 178 -2.44 14.99 12.88
N HIS A 179 -1.63 14.08 13.43
CA HIS A 179 -1.80 12.62 13.37
C HIS A 179 -2.13 12.01 14.73
N GLN A 180 -1.90 12.74 15.84
CA GLN A 180 -2.14 12.27 17.20
C GLN A 180 -2.80 13.35 18.04
N SER A 181 -3.73 12.97 18.92
CA SER A 181 -4.35 13.89 19.87
C SER A 181 -3.74 13.75 21.25
N GLN A 182 -3.35 14.88 21.86
CA GLN A 182 -2.81 14.94 23.22
C GLN A 182 -3.89 15.24 24.28
N ASN A 183 -5.05 15.78 23.88
CA ASN A 183 -6.01 16.43 24.77
C ASN A 183 -7.47 15.93 24.59
N GLU A 184 -7.66 14.64 24.26
CA GLU A 184 -8.98 13.99 24.02
C GLU A 184 -9.84 14.59 22.88
N LYS A 185 -9.40 15.70 22.27
CA LYS A 185 -10.05 16.34 21.13
C LYS A 185 -9.82 15.54 19.86
N SER A 186 -10.86 15.31 19.06
CA SER A 186 -10.74 14.56 17.80
C SER A 186 -9.76 15.24 16.83
N ILE A 187 -8.93 14.44 16.15
CA ILE A 187 -7.90 14.91 15.21
C ILE A 187 -8.49 15.79 14.10
N SER A 188 -9.65 15.42 13.55
CA SER A 188 -10.35 16.19 12.52
C SER A 188 -10.66 17.63 12.94
N VAL A 189 -10.99 17.86 14.22
CA VAL A 189 -11.25 19.20 14.75
C VAL A 189 -9.95 19.98 14.94
N LEU A 190 -8.86 19.35 15.38
CA LEU A 190 -7.55 20.00 15.47
C LEU A 190 -7.06 20.46 14.09
N ASN A 191 -7.23 19.62 13.06
CA ASN A 191 -6.90 19.97 11.68
C ASN A 191 -7.80 21.08 11.14
N ALA A 192 -9.11 21.05 11.43
CA ALA A 192 -10.03 22.13 11.09
C ALA A 192 -9.63 23.47 11.71
N GLU A 193 -9.24 23.49 12.99
CA GLU A 193 -8.75 24.69 13.67
C GLU A 193 -7.45 25.24 13.07
N ASN A 194 -6.59 24.36 12.57
CA ASN A 194 -5.42 24.78 11.82
C ASN A 194 -5.81 25.38 10.46
N TYR A 195 -6.80 24.82 9.75
CA TYR A 195 -7.34 25.42 8.52
C TYR A 195 -7.91 26.82 8.74
N LEU A 196 -8.56 27.07 9.88
CA LEU A 196 -9.08 28.41 10.19
C LEU A 196 -7.97 29.47 10.21
N LYS A 197 -6.76 29.10 10.66
CA LYS A 197 -5.60 30.02 10.66
C LYS A 197 -5.13 30.33 9.24
N PHE A 198 -5.13 29.34 8.34
CA PHE A 198 -4.86 29.57 6.92
C PHE A 198 -5.90 30.50 6.29
N ILE A 199 -7.20 30.26 6.53
CA ILE A 199 -8.29 31.09 6.00
C ILE A 199 -8.18 32.52 6.54
N ALA A 200 -7.97 32.69 7.85
CA ALA A 200 -7.79 34.00 8.45
C ALA A 200 -6.57 34.73 7.87
N LYS A 201 -5.46 34.03 7.62
CA LYS A 201 -4.26 34.61 7.01
C LYS A 201 -4.48 34.97 5.54
N ALA A 202 -5.12 34.11 4.77
CA ALA A 202 -5.48 34.33 3.38
C ALA A 202 -6.39 35.55 3.20
N SER A 203 -7.30 35.80 4.14
CA SER A 203 -8.18 36.97 4.10
C SER A 203 -7.41 38.31 4.12
N GLN A 204 -6.21 38.33 4.71
CA GLN A 204 -5.34 39.52 4.74
C GLN A 204 -4.77 39.86 3.35
N TYR A 205 -4.74 38.89 2.44
CA TYR A 205 -4.27 39.04 1.07
C TYR A 205 -5.42 39.20 0.06
N ALA A 206 -6.64 39.45 0.55
CA ALA A 206 -7.85 39.59 -0.26
C ALA A 206 -8.11 38.38 -1.19
N VAL A 207 -7.80 37.18 -0.72
CA VAL A 207 -8.05 35.93 -1.44
C VAL A 207 -9.54 35.74 -1.71
N ASP A 208 -9.88 35.42 -2.96
CA ASP A 208 -11.24 35.07 -3.37
C ASP A 208 -11.56 33.61 -3.09
N ILE A 209 -10.62 32.70 -3.37
CA ILE A 209 -10.77 31.25 -3.19
C ILE A 209 -9.51 30.60 -2.62
N ILE A 210 -9.67 29.71 -1.64
CA ILE A 210 -8.58 28.91 -1.05
C ILE A 210 -8.86 27.41 -1.16
N VAL A 211 -7.82 26.63 -1.51
CA VAL A 211 -7.90 25.18 -1.69
C VAL A 211 -7.04 24.46 -0.67
N PHE A 212 -7.58 23.39 -0.08
CA PHE A 212 -6.91 22.54 0.89
C PHE A 212 -6.66 21.11 0.37
N PRO A 213 -5.68 20.40 0.95
CA PRO A 213 -5.32 19.05 0.53
C PRO A 213 -6.37 17.96 0.77
N GLU A 214 -6.13 16.83 0.11
CA GLU A 214 -6.87 15.58 0.31
C GLU A 214 -6.55 14.93 1.66
N SER A 215 -7.47 14.16 2.24
CA SER A 215 -7.30 13.31 3.44
C SER A 215 -7.06 14.02 4.78
N SER A 216 -6.46 15.21 4.81
CA SER A 216 -6.01 15.84 6.07
C SER A 216 -7.11 16.25 7.04
N LEU A 217 -8.33 16.53 6.57
CA LEU A 217 -9.42 17.03 7.42
C LEU A 217 -10.21 15.93 8.13
N SER A 218 -10.22 14.70 7.57
CA SER A 218 -11.04 13.58 8.06
C SER A 218 -10.20 12.43 8.61
N MET A 219 -9.08 12.76 9.23
CA MET A 219 -8.21 11.79 9.89
C MET A 219 -8.85 11.29 11.20
N SER A 220 -8.82 9.97 11.39
CA SER A 220 -9.36 9.29 12.56
C SER A 220 -8.27 9.02 13.60
N SER A 221 -8.65 9.05 14.88
CA SER A 221 -7.82 8.64 16.01
C SER A 221 -7.92 7.15 16.33
N SER A 222 -8.89 6.45 15.73
CA SER A 222 -9.18 5.05 16.04
C SER A 222 -8.30 4.07 15.25
N SER A 223 -7.75 3.07 15.93
CA SER A 223 -7.10 1.92 15.31
C SER A 223 -8.10 0.86 14.79
N ASN A 224 -9.37 0.94 15.22
CA ASN A 224 -10.42 0.04 14.77
C ASN A 224 -10.90 0.46 13.37
N LYS A 225 -10.71 -0.39 12.36
CA LYS A 225 -11.03 -0.08 10.96
C LYS A 225 -12.50 0.25 10.68
N THR A 226 -13.43 -0.24 11.50
CA THR A 226 -14.86 0.08 11.35
C THR A 226 -15.16 1.45 11.93
N ILE A 227 -14.60 1.78 13.09
CA ILE A 227 -14.77 3.11 13.69
C ILE A 227 -14.01 4.16 12.88
N ALA A 228 -12.79 3.85 12.45
CA ALA A 228 -11.92 4.78 11.75
C ALA A 228 -12.47 5.26 10.41
N ARG A 229 -13.33 4.45 9.77
CA ARG A 229 -13.97 4.85 8.52
C ARG A 229 -15.05 5.92 8.73
N THR A 230 -15.73 5.93 9.88
CA THR A 230 -16.90 6.80 10.11
C THR A 230 -16.73 7.87 11.20
N GLU A 231 -15.77 7.72 12.12
CA GLU A 231 -15.53 8.63 13.26
C GLU A 231 -15.35 10.09 12.81
N ALA A 232 -14.51 10.31 11.81
CA ALA A 232 -14.22 11.64 11.28
C ALA A 232 -15.03 11.96 10.00
N ALA A 233 -15.98 11.09 9.61
CA ALA A 233 -16.80 11.28 8.42
C ALA A 233 -18.04 12.14 8.71
N SER A 234 -18.42 12.97 7.74
CA SER A 234 -19.59 13.85 7.84
C SER A 234 -20.62 13.49 6.78
N TYR A 235 -21.90 13.71 7.06
CA TYR A 235 -22.85 13.90 5.96
C TYR A 235 -22.46 15.17 5.22
N ILE A 236 -22.52 15.16 3.89
CA ILE A 236 -22.33 16.35 3.07
C ILE A 236 -23.70 16.66 2.42
N PRO A 237 -24.26 17.86 2.62
CA PRO A 237 -25.55 18.20 2.03
C PRO A 237 -25.45 18.23 0.50
N ASP A 238 -26.57 17.99 -0.18
CA ASP A 238 -26.61 18.22 -1.62
C ASP A 238 -26.50 19.74 -1.88
N PRO A 239 -25.68 20.18 -2.86
CA PRO A 239 -25.59 21.60 -3.19
C PRO A 239 -26.94 22.28 -3.48
N GLN A 240 -27.92 21.53 -4.00
CA GLN A 240 -29.26 22.05 -4.29
C GLN A 240 -30.09 22.34 -3.02
N ASP A 241 -29.73 21.77 -1.88
CA ASP A 241 -30.43 21.97 -0.61
C ASP A 241 -30.13 23.34 0.01
N ASN A 242 -29.16 24.08 -0.53
CA ASN A 242 -28.74 25.40 -0.06
C ASN A 242 -28.38 25.48 1.43
N VAL A 243 -27.78 24.42 1.96
CA VAL A 243 -27.44 24.32 3.38
C VAL A 243 -26.14 25.08 3.70
N VAL A 244 -26.16 25.83 4.79
CA VAL A 244 -25.00 26.44 5.44
C VAL A 244 -24.71 25.66 6.74
N PRO A 245 -23.77 24.70 6.75
CA PRO A 245 -23.50 23.88 7.94
C PRO A 245 -23.16 24.67 9.21
N CYS A 246 -22.61 25.88 9.08
CA CYS A 246 -22.31 26.77 10.21
C CYS A 246 -23.54 27.11 11.07
N TYR A 247 -24.72 27.21 10.46
CA TYR A 247 -25.96 27.63 11.11
C TYR A 247 -27.00 26.51 11.21
N ASP A 248 -26.65 25.28 10.79
CA ASP A 248 -27.54 24.14 10.90
C ASP A 248 -27.32 23.44 12.25
N ASP A 249 -28.33 23.51 13.13
CA ASP A 249 -28.32 22.93 14.46
C ASP A 249 -28.47 21.38 14.44
N LYS A 250 -28.69 20.76 13.28
CA LYS A 250 -28.73 19.29 13.18
C LYS A 250 -27.37 18.70 13.56
N GLU A 251 -27.39 17.73 14.48
CA GLU A 251 -26.19 17.01 14.95
C GLU A 251 -25.61 16.02 13.94
N LYS A 252 -26.01 16.07 12.66
CA LYS A 252 -25.51 15.16 11.63
C LYS A 252 -24.17 15.61 11.02
N TYR A 253 -23.89 16.91 10.93
CA TYR A 253 -22.64 17.39 10.32
C TYR A 253 -21.48 17.33 11.32
N ALA A 254 -20.33 16.82 10.87
CA ALA A 254 -19.13 16.78 11.71
C ALA A 254 -18.67 18.20 12.05
N SER A 255 -18.14 18.38 13.26
CA SER A 255 -17.64 19.68 13.74
C SER A 255 -16.56 20.27 12.83
N SER A 256 -15.71 19.43 12.24
CA SER A 256 -14.72 19.83 11.23
C SER A 256 -15.38 20.55 10.04
N LEU A 257 -16.46 20.01 9.49
CA LEU A 257 -17.19 20.62 8.36
C LEU A 257 -17.87 21.94 8.76
N LYS A 258 -18.49 21.99 9.96
CA LYS A 258 -19.16 23.21 10.46
C LYS A 258 -18.16 24.36 10.65
N LEU A 259 -16.99 24.08 11.22
CA LEU A 259 -15.94 25.08 11.43
C LEU A 259 -15.47 25.70 10.10
N ILE A 260 -15.27 24.88 9.06
CA ILE A 260 -14.89 25.38 7.73
C ILE A 260 -16.00 26.24 7.12
N SER A 261 -17.26 25.80 7.20
CA SER A 261 -18.41 26.59 6.75
C SER A 261 -18.47 27.96 7.46
N CYS A 262 -18.27 27.99 8.77
CA CYS A 262 -18.25 29.24 9.54
C CYS A 262 -17.12 30.17 9.11
N ALA A 263 -15.91 29.65 8.90
CA ALA A 263 -14.77 30.46 8.51
C ALA A 263 -14.89 31.01 7.08
N ALA A 264 -15.46 30.24 6.15
CA ALA A 264 -15.80 30.73 4.80
C ALA A 264 -16.75 31.93 4.87
N ASN A 265 -17.76 31.87 5.74
CA ASN A 265 -18.69 32.98 5.97
C ASN A 265 -18.04 34.18 6.68
N GLU A 266 -17.28 33.94 7.74
CA GLU A 266 -16.62 34.98 8.54
C GLU A 266 -15.66 35.81 7.68
N HIS A 267 -14.84 35.13 6.87
CA HIS A 267 -13.84 35.77 6.01
C HIS A 267 -14.34 36.08 4.59
N ARG A 268 -15.62 35.80 4.29
CA ARG A 268 -16.26 36.04 2.98
C ARG A 268 -15.45 35.48 1.82
N MET A 269 -15.01 34.22 1.92
CA MET A 269 -14.08 33.59 0.98
C MET A 269 -14.65 32.26 0.50
N TYR A 270 -14.40 31.89 -0.76
CA TYR A 270 -14.67 30.53 -1.21
C TYR A 270 -13.62 29.59 -0.62
N VAL A 271 -14.06 28.48 -0.04
CA VAL A 271 -13.17 27.52 0.61
C VAL A 271 -13.45 26.14 0.04
N VAL A 272 -12.42 25.48 -0.48
CA VAL A 272 -12.53 24.10 -0.98
C VAL A 272 -11.67 23.19 -0.11
N VAL A 273 -12.30 22.17 0.47
CA VAL A 273 -11.65 21.17 1.32
C VAL A 273 -11.98 19.76 0.83
N ASN A 274 -11.14 18.81 1.18
CA ASN A 274 -11.47 17.39 1.07
C ASN A 274 -11.94 16.85 2.42
N HIS A 275 -13.03 16.10 2.42
CA HIS A 275 -13.61 15.48 3.60
C HIS A 275 -14.05 14.04 3.27
N ARG A 276 -14.09 13.17 4.27
CA ARG A 276 -14.76 11.87 4.15
C ARG A 276 -16.25 12.07 4.31
N GLU A 277 -17.00 11.77 3.26
CA GLU A 277 -18.46 11.74 3.28
C GLU A 277 -18.96 10.39 3.82
N LYS A 278 -20.05 10.39 4.58
CA LYS A 278 -20.82 9.18 4.89
C LYS A 278 -22.27 9.31 4.44
N VAL A 279 -22.84 8.19 3.98
CA VAL A 279 -24.21 8.08 3.49
C VAL A 279 -24.84 6.83 4.09
N ASP A 280 -26.07 6.97 4.61
CA ASP A 280 -26.84 5.85 5.12
C ASP A 280 -27.11 4.82 4.00
N CYS A 281 -26.95 3.53 4.30
CA CYS A 281 -27.34 2.44 3.43
C CYS A 281 -28.05 1.32 4.19
N SER A 282 -28.77 0.47 3.45
CA SER A 282 -29.38 -0.75 3.97
C SER A 282 -29.47 -1.79 2.85
N GLY A 283 -29.54 -3.07 3.21
CA GLY A 283 -29.63 -4.18 2.27
C GLY A 283 -28.27 -4.69 1.76
N ASP A 284 -28.32 -5.50 0.70
CA ASP A 284 -27.16 -6.20 0.15
C ASP A 284 -26.10 -5.21 -0.35
N GLY A 285 -24.84 -5.41 0.06
CA GLY A 285 -23.71 -4.53 -0.29
C GLY A 285 -23.50 -3.34 0.66
N CYS A 286 -24.36 -3.14 1.66
CA CYS A 286 -24.14 -2.14 2.71
C CYS A 286 -23.20 -2.71 3.80
N PRO A 287 -22.14 -1.98 4.20
CA PRO A 287 -21.28 -2.40 5.30
C PRO A 287 -22.02 -2.52 6.64
N ALA A 288 -21.50 -3.33 7.57
CA ALA A 288 -22.15 -3.64 8.85
C ALA A 288 -22.39 -2.42 9.78
N ASP A 289 -21.70 -1.31 9.56
CA ASP A 289 -21.93 -0.04 10.27
C ASP A 289 -23.05 0.80 9.66
N GLY A 290 -23.67 0.35 8.55
CA GLY A 290 -24.80 1.02 7.91
C GLY A 290 -24.41 2.20 7.02
N PHE A 291 -23.12 2.38 6.72
CA PHE A 291 -22.63 3.56 5.99
C PHE A 291 -21.80 3.19 4.76
N LEU A 292 -22.11 3.82 3.63
CA LEU A 292 -21.15 4.00 2.55
C LEU A 292 -20.29 5.23 2.86
N THR A 293 -19.00 5.18 2.55
CA THR A 293 -18.12 6.34 2.74
C THR A 293 -17.42 6.73 1.45
N TYR A 294 -17.24 8.03 1.20
CA TYR A 294 -16.60 8.54 0.00
C TYR A 294 -15.49 9.53 0.34
N ASN A 295 -14.44 9.55 -0.48
CA ASN A 295 -13.45 10.62 -0.49
C ASN A 295 -14.02 11.79 -1.29
N THR A 296 -14.19 12.97 -0.68
CA THR A 296 -15.08 13.98 -1.22
C THR A 296 -14.54 15.39 -1.11
N ASN A 297 -14.37 16.07 -2.26
CA ASN A 297 -14.16 17.51 -2.28
C ASN A 297 -15.48 18.24 -2.04
N VAL A 298 -15.45 19.27 -1.19
CA VAL A 298 -16.59 20.10 -0.81
C VAL A 298 -16.20 21.56 -1.00
N ALA A 299 -16.98 22.30 -1.79
CA ALA A 299 -16.79 23.73 -2.00
C ALA A 299 -17.82 24.54 -1.21
N PHE A 300 -17.34 25.56 -0.50
CA PHE A 300 -18.15 26.53 0.22
C PHE A 300 -18.14 27.88 -0.47
N ASP A 301 -19.29 28.56 -0.54
CA ASP A 301 -19.37 29.96 -0.97
C ASP A 301 -18.95 30.95 0.14
N ARG A 302 -18.96 32.25 -0.17
CA ARG A 302 -18.64 33.33 0.79
C ARG A 302 -19.63 33.46 1.96
N ARG A 303 -20.71 32.69 1.98
CA ARG A 303 -21.70 32.60 3.07
C ARG A 303 -21.56 31.29 3.85
N GLY A 304 -20.60 30.44 3.50
CA GLY A 304 -20.41 29.13 4.11
C GLY A 304 -21.39 28.07 3.60
N GLN A 305 -22.13 28.32 2.50
CA GLN A 305 -23.04 27.36 1.90
C GLN A 305 -22.25 26.30 1.12
N VAL A 306 -22.62 25.03 1.22
CA VAL A 306 -22.08 23.99 0.32
C VAL A 306 -22.66 24.19 -1.09
N ILE A 307 -21.79 24.42 -2.08
CA ILE A 307 -22.17 24.73 -3.47
C ILE A 307 -21.65 23.73 -4.49
N ALA A 308 -20.73 22.85 -4.10
CA ALA A 308 -20.35 21.68 -4.89
C ALA A 308 -19.85 20.56 -3.98
N ARG A 309 -20.06 19.34 -4.47
CA ARG A 309 -19.57 18.11 -3.86
C ARG A 309 -19.08 17.19 -4.98
N TYR A 310 -17.85 16.70 -4.89
CA TYR A 310 -17.27 15.75 -5.84
C TYR A 310 -16.73 14.53 -5.10
N ARG A 311 -17.20 13.33 -5.46
CA ARG A 311 -16.69 12.06 -4.91
C ARG A 311 -15.58 11.55 -5.82
N LYS A 312 -14.39 11.33 -5.26
CA LYS A 312 -13.24 10.79 -5.99
C LYS A 312 -13.63 9.48 -6.67
N TYR A 313 -13.35 9.39 -7.96
CA TYR A 313 -13.71 8.23 -8.76
C TYR A 313 -12.54 7.24 -8.86
N ASN A 314 -11.36 7.73 -9.24
CA ASN A 314 -10.18 6.88 -9.39
C ASN A 314 -9.44 6.77 -8.06
N LEU A 315 -9.77 5.74 -7.26
CA LEU A 315 -9.17 5.49 -5.95
C LEU A 315 -7.70 5.00 -6.06
N PHE A 316 -6.89 5.32 -5.06
CA PHE A 316 -5.47 4.94 -4.94
C PHE A 316 -5.22 4.10 -3.66
N GLY A 317 -6.20 3.25 -3.28
CA GLY A 317 -6.06 2.29 -2.18
C GLY A 317 -6.67 2.74 -0.85
N GLU A 318 -7.60 3.71 -0.86
CA GLU A 318 -8.32 4.21 0.31
C GLU A 318 -9.25 3.15 0.91
N ARG A 319 -8.71 2.32 1.83
CA ARG A 319 -9.44 1.23 2.49
C ARG A 319 -10.77 1.71 3.11
N GLY A 320 -11.85 0.99 2.81
CA GLY A 320 -13.18 1.28 3.35
C GLY A 320 -13.91 2.44 2.67
N THR A 321 -13.33 3.02 1.61
CA THR A 321 -13.95 4.06 0.78
C THR A 321 -14.64 3.41 -0.42
N ASN A 322 -15.86 3.84 -0.72
CA ASN A 322 -16.67 3.40 -1.84
C ASN A 322 -16.43 4.30 -3.07
N ILE A 323 -16.77 3.75 -4.24
CA ILE A 323 -16.84 4.47 -5.51
C ILE A 323 -18.31 4.60 -5.91
N THR A 324 -18.68 5.65 -6.64
CA THR A 324 -20.01 5.76 -7.27
C THR A 324 -20.12 4.78 -8.44
N SER A 325 -21.34 4.39 -8.80
CA SER A 325 -21.58 3.50 -9.95
C SER A 325 -21.12 4.12 -11.27
N GLU A 326 -21.18 5.45 -11.37
CA GLU A 326 -20.71 6.22 -12.50
C GLU A 326 -19.89 7.43 -12.02
N PRO A 327 -18.94 7.94 -12.83
CA PRO A 327 -18.21 9.15 -12.52
C PRO A 327 -19.13 10.36 -12.68
N ILE A 328 -19.30 11.15 -11.62
CA ILE A 328 -20.18 12.32 -11.62
C ILE A 328 -19.32 13.59 -11.58
N PRO A 329 -19.12 14.29 -12.71
CA PRO A 329 -18.45 15.59 -12.73
C PRO A 329 -19.17 16.59 -11.84
N SER A 330 -18.42 17.47 -11.18
CA SER A 330 -18.93 18.48 -10.27
C SER A 330 -18.33 19.83 -10.61
N THR A 331 -19.18 20.84 -10.75
CA THR A 331 -18.78 22.20 -11.08
C THR A 331 -19.56 23.21 -10.25
N PHE A 332 -18.96 24.38 -9.98
CA PHE A 332 -19.68 25.53 -9.43
C PHE A 332 -19.19 26.83 -10.08
N THR A 333 -20.08 27.81 -10.15
CA THR A 333 -19.77 29.14 -10.66
C THR A 333 -19.71 30.13 -9.49
N THR A 334 -18.66 30.94 -9.45
CA THR A 334 -18.47 31.96 -8.42
C THR A 334 -19.16 33.28 -8.78
N ASP A 335 -19.37 34.12 -7.77
CA ASP A 335 -19.84 35.51 -7.91
C ASP A 335 -18.90 36.41 -8.71
N PHE A 336 -17.65 36.00 -8.92
CA PHE A 336 -16.69 36.65 -9.82
C PHE A 336 -16.63 36.02 -11.22
N GLY A 337 -17.62 35.20 -11.59
CA GLY A 337 -17.84 34.76 -12.97
C GLY A 337 -16.88 33.67 -13.46
N VAL A 338 -16.27 32.89 -12.56
CA VAL A 338 -15.43 31.74 -12.93
C VAL A 338 -16.17 30.46 -12.58
N THR A 339 -16.18 29.52 -13.51
CA THR A 339 -16.70 28.17 -13.28
C THR A 339 -15.54 27.22 -13.02
N PHE A 340 -15.56 26.59 -11.84
CA PHE A 340 -14.54 25.62 -11.43
C PHE A 340 -15.03 24.20 -11.62
N GLY A 341 -14.14 23.33 -12.11
CA GLY A 341 -14.28 21.87 -12.02
C GLY A 341 -13.50 21.30 -10.84
N LEU A 342 -13.95 20.19 -10.26
CA LEU A 342 -13.28 19.53 -9.15
C LEU A 342 -12.88 18.10 -9.49
N PHE A 343 -11.65 17.72 -9.16
CA PHE A 343 -11.24 16.32 -9.07
C PHE A 343 -10.15 16.13 -8.01
N VAL A 344 -9.84 14.88 -7.68
CA VAL A 344 -8.99 14.55 -6.53
C VAL A 344 -7.85 13.62 -6.93
N CYS A 345 -6.62 14.06 -6.66
CA CYS A 345 -5.37 13.29 -6.77
C CYS A 345 -5.27 12.39 -8.01
N PHE A 346 -5.46 11.07 -7.84
CA PHE A 346 -5.21 10.08 -8.88
C PHE A 346 -6.11 10.24 -10.11
N ASP A 347 -7.26 10.92 -9.97
CA ASP A 347 -8.13 11.30 -11.08
C ASP A 347 -7.38 12.02 -12.22
N ILE A 348 -6.33 12.79 -11.93
CA ILE A 348 -5.59 13.57 -12.93
C ILE A 348 -4.98 12.71 -14.06
N LEU A 349 -4.76 11.42 -13.80
CA LEU A 349 -4.15 10.47 -14.74
C LEU A 349 -5.16 9.69 -15.59
N PHE A 350 -6.46 9.96 -15.45
CA PHE A 350 -7.53 9.25 -16.15
C PHE A 350 -8.38 10.16 -17.02
N GLN A 351 -8.96 9.57 -18.05
CA GLN A 351 -9.85 10.29 -18.97
C GLN A 351 -11.11 10.80 -18.26
N THR A 352 -11.72 9.95 -17.44
CA THR A 352 -13.02 10.22 -16.82
C THR A 352 -12.88 10.27 -15.29
N PRO A 353 -13.40 11.32 -14.62
CA PRO A 353 -14.13 12.47 -15.18
C PRO A 353 -13.24 13.62 -15.70
N THR A 354 -11.94 13.54 -15.49
CA THR A 354 -11.00 14.68 -15.53
C THR A 354 -10.96 15.43 -16.87
N LEU A 355 -10.84 14.73 -18.00
CA LEU A 355 -10.73 15.39 -19.31
C LEU A 355 -12.09 15.89 -19.84
N ASN A 356 -13.21 15.45 -19.22
CA ASN A 356 -14.54 15.92 -19.59
C ASN A 356 -14.72 17.42 -19.31
N TYR A 357 -14.10 17.92 -18.23
CA TYR A 357 -14.15 19.33 -17.85
C TYR A 357 -13.67 20.25 -18.98
N THR A 358 -12.48 19.98 -19.52
CA THR A 358 -11.84 20.84 -20.51
C THR A 358 -12.34 20.55 -21.93
N ARG A 359 -12.59 19.28 -22.27
CA ARG A 359 -12.99 18.88 -23.64
C ARG A 359 -14.46 19.14 -23.95
N ASN A 360 -15.37 18.90 -23.00
CA ASN A 360 -16.82 18.90 -23.27
C ASN A 360 -17.57 19.96 -22.48
N LEU A 361 -17.16 20.26 -21.24
CA LEU A 361 -17.84 21.24 -20.38
C LEU A 361 -17.30 22.67 -20.52
N GLY A 362 -16.18 22.85 -21.25
CA GLY A 362 -15.57 24.17 -21.46
C GLY A 362 -15.04 24.84 -20.18
N VAL A 363 -14.75 24.04 -19.16
CA VAL A 363 -14.22 24.53 -17.87
C VAL A 363 -12.74 24.82 -18.01
N THR A 364 -12.33 26.03 -17.63
CA THR A 364 -10.95 26.52 -17.76
C THR A 364 -10.19 26.65 -16.45
N ASP A 365 -10.88 26.45 -15.33
CA ASP A 365 -10.36 26.62 -13.98
C ASP A 365 -10.69 25.38 -13.15
N ILE A 366 -9.66 24.79 -12.54
CA ILE A 366 -9.74 23.47 -11.92
C ILE A 366 -9.21 23.53 -10.50
N ILE A 367 -9.95 22.92 -9.58
CA ILE A 367 -9.54 22.71 -8.20
C ILE A 367 -9.05 21.28 -8.02
N PHE A 368 -7.84 21.13 -7.47
CA PHE A 368 -7.18 19.85 -7.28
C PHE A 368 -6.66 19.69 -5.86
N SER A 369 -7.37 18.87 -5.07
CA SER A 369 -6.91 18.46 -3.75
C SER A 369 -6.12 17.15 -3.88
N ALA A 370 -4.93 17.09 -3.30
CA ALA A 370 -4.03 15.97 -3.52
C ALA A 370 -3.33 15.45 -2.26
N HIS A 371 -3.35 14.14 -2.08
CA HIS A 371 -2.42 13.39 -1.25
C HIS A 371 -1.55 12.56 -2.18
N TRP A 372 -0.69 13.28 -2.92
CA TRP A 372 0.12 12.73 -3.99
C TRP A 372 1.43 12.17 -3.48
N PHE A 373 1.78 10.95 -3.90
CA PHE A 373 3.06 10.32 -3.60
C PHE A 373 4.00 10.54 -4.78
N SER A 374 4.93 11.48 -4.65
CA SER A 374 5.82 11.89 -5.76
C SER A 374 6.68 10.75 -6.26
N GLU A 375 6.70 10.56 -7.59
CA GLU A 375 7.42 9.47 -8.24
C GLU A 375 8.21 9.97 -9.46
N LEU A 376 9.54 9.90 -9.40
CA LEU A 376 10.41 10.28 -10.50
C LEU A 376 10.60 9.13 -11.51
N PRO A 377 10.89 9.42 -12.80
CA PRO A 377 11.22 10.74 -13.33
C PRO A 377 10.04 11.51 -13.94
N TYR A 378 8.81 10.98 -13.93
CA TYR A 378 7.69 11.56 -14.71
C TYR A 378 6.49 12.06 -13.92
N LEU A 379 6.33 11.60 -12.67
CA LEU A 379 5.12 11.80 -11.87
C LEU A 379 5.46 12.41 -10.50
N PHE A 380 6.46 13.29 -10.46
CA PHE A 380 6.65 14.15 -9.30
C PHE A 380 5.46 15.12 -9.22
N SER A 381 4.94 15.40 -8.02
CA SER A 381 3.62 16.06 -7.87
C SER A 381 3.52 17.38 -8.64
N VAL A 382 4.41 18.33 -8.37
CA VAL A 382 4.41 19.66 -9.02
C VAL A 382 4.74 19.61 -10.52
N GLU A 383 5.46 18.57 -10.95
CA GLU A 383 5.81 18.31 -12.36
C GLU A 383 4.58 17.84 -13.15
N ALA A 384 3.91 16.78 -12.67
CA ALA A 384 2.73 16.23 -13.32
C ALA A 384 1.57 17.23 -13.34
N GLN A 385 1.37 17.98 -12.25
CA GLN A 385 0.35 19.04 -12.15
C GLN A 385 0.60 20.16 -13.17
N ALA A 386 1.85 20.62 -13.32
CA ALA A 386 2.22 21.63 -14.31
C ALA A 386 1.98 21.15 -15.74
N ALA A 387 2.41 19.93 -16.03
CA ALA A 387 2.29 19.34 -17.35
C ALA A 387 0.82 19.16 -17.76
N TRP A 388 -0.03 18.67 -16.85
CA TRP A 388 -1.47 18.52 -17.09
C TRP A 388 -2.15 19.87 -17.35
N ALA A 389 -1.84 20.87 -16.54
CA ALA A 389 -2.37 22.23 -16.71
C ALA A 389 -1.95 22.84 -18.05
N TYR A 390 -0.67 22.68 -18.42
CA TYR A 390 -0.14 23.16 -19.70
C TYR A 390 -0.83 22.49 -20.89
N ALA A 391 -0.95 21.16 -20.87
CA ALA A 391 -1.52 20.39 -21.97
C ALA A 391 -3.01 20.69 -22.21
N ASN A 392 -3.77 20.96 -21.15
CA ASN A 392 -5.18 21.35 -21.24
C ASN A 392 -5.41 22.87 -21.39
N ASP A 393 -4.35 23.67 -21.33
CA ASP A 393 -4.42 25.13 -21.16
C ASP A 393 -5.44 25.57 -20.09
N ALA A 394 -5.39 24.94 -18.91
CA ALA A 394 -6.30 25.19 -17.80
C ALA A 394 -5.58 25.86 -16.61
N ASN A 395 -6.28 26.74 -15.91
CA ASN A 395 -5.84 27.16 -14.58
C ASN A 395 -6.02 25.96 -13.63
N LEU A 396 -5.00 25.63 -12.84
CA LEU A 396 -5.05 24.54 -11.87
C LEU A 396 -4.58 25.07 -10.52
N LEU A 397 -5.43 24.95 -9.50
CA LEU A 397 -5.10 25.25 -8.11
C LEU A 397 -4.92 23.93 -7.37
N ALA A 398 -3.66 23.54 -7.15
CA ALA A 398 -3.28 22.28 -6.54
C ALA A 398 -2.84 22.46 -5.09
N ALA A 399 -3.50 21.75 -4.16
CA ALA A 399 -3.18 21.78 -2.73
C ALA A 399 -2.72 20.39 -2.26
N GLY A 400 -1.49 20.31 -1.74
CA GLY A 400 -0.80 19.06 -1.43
C GLY A 400 -0.75 18.72 0.06
N PHE A 401 -0.98 17.45 0.37
CA PHE A 401 -0.79 16.87 1.71
C PHE A 401 0.71 16.74 1.96
N ASN A 402 1.25 17.56 2.86
CA ASN A 402 2.67 17.55 3.19
C ASN A 402 2.93 16.47 4.24
N TYR A 403 3.46 15.34 3.79
CA TYR A 403 3.99 14.32 4.68
C TYR A 403 5.23 13.70 4.05
N PRO A 404 6.38 14.38 4.23
CA PRO A 404 7.62 14.02 3.55
C PRO A 404 8.00 12.55 3.75
N ARG A 405 7.68 11.93 4.90
CA ARG A 405 7.92 10.50 5.18
C ARG A 405 7.36 9.56 4.12
N THR A 406 6.30 9.96 3.41
CA THR A 406 5.66 9.17 2.37
C THR A 406 5.92 9.70 0.97
N ALA A 407 6.85 10.65 0.81
CA ALA A 407 7.02 11.44 -0.41
C ALA A 407 5.76 12.24 -0.80
N SER A 408 5.00 12.67 0.20
CA SER A 408 3.77 13.45 -0.03
C SER A 408 4.01 14.94 0.15
N GLY A 409 3.56 15.71 -0.83
CA GLY A 409 3.66 17.17 -0.85
C GLY A 409 3.51 17.71 -2.27
N GLY A 410 3.71 19.02 -2.43
CA GLY A 410 3.64 19.67 -3.73
C GLY A 410 2.33 20.38 -3.93
N SER A 411 2.39 21.70 -3.88
CA SER A 411 1.26 22.60 -4.08
C SER A 411 1.64 23.66 -5.10
N GLY A 412 0.67 24.13 -5.87
CA GLY A 412 0.96 25.08 -6.94
C GLY A 412 -0.26 25.75 -7.54
N ILE A 413 0.00 26.89 -8.17
CA ILE A 413 -0.96 27.64 -8.97
C ILE A 413 -0.44 27.69 -10.40
N TYR A 414 -1.14 27.03 -11.31
CA TYR A 414 -0.78 26.87 -12.72
C TYR A 414 -1.72 27.67 -13.61
N ILE A 415 -1.19 28.32 -14.66
CA ILE A 415 -1.89 29.23 -15.57
C ILE A 415 -1.84 28.65 -17.00
N GLY A 416 -2.23 27.38 -17.15
CA GLY A 416 -2.28 26.70 -18.43
C GLY A 416 -0.96 26.76 -19.22
N ARG A 417 -1.04 27.12 -20.50
CA ARG A 417 0.13 27.25 -21.40
C ARG A 417 1.08 28.40 -21.03
N LYS A 418 0.74 29.22 -20.03
CA LYS A 418 1.64 30.25 -19.50
C LYS A 418 2.54 29.74 -18.38
N GLY A 419 2.41 28.46 -18.00
CA GLY A 419 3.22 27.82 -16.98
C GLY A 419 2.66 28.07 -15.58
N TYR A 420 3.51 27.95 -14.57
CA TYR A 420 3.08 28.18 -13.19
C TYR A 420 3.35 29.61 -12.72
N SER A 421 2.48 30.09 -11.83
CA SER A 421 2.71 31.32 -11.08
C SER A 421 3.64 31.06 -9.90
N HIS A 422 3.31 30.07 -9.09
CA HIS A 422 4.13 29.62 -7.98
C HIS A 422 3.91 28.15 -7.69
N VAL A 423 4.98 27.47 -7.25
CA VAL A 423 4.97 26.06 -6.83
C VAL A 423 5.87 25.91 -5.62
N ILE A 424 5.45 25.05 -4.71
CA ILE A 424 6.20 24.68 -3.51
C ILE A 424 6.22 23.17 -3.37
N TYR A 425 7.31 22.64 -2.84
CA TYR A 425 7.42 21.26 -2.39
C TYR A 425 8.47 21.26 -1.28
N GLU A 426 8.06 20.94 -0.07
CA GLU A 426 8.94 21.01 1.09
C GLU A 426 9.41 19.61 1.51
N ASN A 427 10.71 19.45 1.77
CA ASN A 427 11.29 18.19 2.28
C ASN A 427 11.12 17.98 3.79
N LYS A 428 10.41 18.90 4.45
CA LYS A 428 10.11 18.91 5.89
C LYS A 428 8.61 19.12 6.08
N ALA A 429 8.13 18.75 7.26
CA ALA A 429 6.76 19.03 7.68
C ALA A 429 6.52 20.54 7.64
N SER A 430 5.77 20.99 6.66
CA SER A 430 5.59 22.41 6.35
C SER A 430 4.12 22.76 6.21
N ASN A 431 3.80 23.97 6.64
CA ASN A 431 2.47 24.54 6.65
C ASN A 431 2.53 25.86 5.89
N VAL A 432 2.26 25.84 4.59
CA VAL A 432 2.55 26.96 3.69
C VAL A 432 1.28 27.39 2.95
N LEU A 433 1.01 28.69 3.00
CA LEU A 433 0.00 29.36 2.19
C LEU A 433 0.66 29.97 0.96
N VAL A 434 0.18 29.64 -0.23
CA VAL A 434 0.59 30.28 -1.48
C VAL A 434 -0.59 31.05 -2.04
N VAL A 435 -0.38 32.34 -2.34
CA VAL A 435 -1.39 33.25 -2.89
C VAL A 435 -0.90 33.82 -4.20
N SER A 436 -1.79 33.91 -5.19
CA SER A 436 -1.47 34.53 -6.47
C SER A 436 -2.69 35.13 -7.16
N GLU A 437 -2.44 36.13 -8.01
CA GLU A 437 -3.40 36.62 -8.98
C GLU A 437 -3.48 35.67 -10.18
N ILE A 438 -4.68 35.19 -10.49
CA ILE A 438 -4.95 34.21 -11.53
C ILE A 438 -5.80 34.85 -12.62
N PRO A 439 -5.33 34.90 -13.87
CA PRO A 439 -6.10 35.49 -14.96
C PRO A 439 -7.27 34.58 -15.35
N LYS A 440 -8.43 35.20 -15.56
CA LYS A 440 -9.61 34.50 -16.08
C LYS A 440 -9.44 34.25 -17.57
N VAL A 441 -10.09 33.19 -18.06
CA VAL A 441 -10.30 32.99 -19.49
C VAL A 441 -11.61 33.67 -19.88
N ILE A 442 -11.52 34.80 -20.58
CA ILE A 442 -12.69 35.56 -21.04
C ILE A 442 -12.73 35.45 -22.57
N ASN A 443 -13.81 34.89 -23.12
CA ASN A 443 -13.98 34.66 -24.56
C ASN A 443 -12.81 33.88 -25.20
N GLY A 444 -12.33 32.84 -24.51
CA GLY A 444 -11.21 32.02 -24.96
C GLY A 444 -9.83 32.70 -24.87
N LYS A 445 -9.72 33.87 -24.22
CA LYS A 445 -8.45 34.61 -24.08
C LYS A 445 -8.13 34.86 -22.61
N ARG A 446 -6.87 34.58 -22.23
CA ARG A 446 -6.30 34.94 -20.92
C ARG A 446 -5.70 36.35 -20.96
N SER A 447 -6.00 37.17 -19.96
CA SER A 447 -5.27 38.43 -19.74
C SER A 447 -3.85 38.12 -19.26
N LEU A 448 -2.84 38.74 -19.89
CA LEU A 448 -1.42 38.45 -19.61
C LEU A 448 -0.77 39.42 -18.62
N ASN A 449 -1.46 40.51 -18.27
CA ASN A 449 -0.95 41.50 -17.31
C ASN A 449 -1.22 41.01 -15.89
N ILE A 450 -0.54 39.94 -15.48
CA ILE A 450 -0.57 39.44 -14.10
C ILE A 450 0.43 40.25 -13.29
N ASN A 451 0.02 40.77 -12.14
CA ASN A 451 0.93 41.44 -11.24
C ASN A 451 1.80 40.40 -10.52
N GLN A 452 3.01 40.15 -11.02
CA GLN A 452 3.95 39.20 -10.40
C GLN A 452 4.30 39.55 -8.94
N ASN A 453 4.14 40.82 -8.52
CA ASN A 453 4.34 41.22 -7.12
C ASN A 453 3.23 40.73 -6.17
N MET A 454 2.14 40.16 -6.69
CA MET A 454 1.05 39.58 -5.89
C MET A 454 1.30 38.12 -5.49
N VAL A 455 2.38 37.50 -5.97
CA VAL A 455 2.76 36.17 -5.48
C VAL A 455 3.24 36.29 -4.05
N GLN A 456 2.49 35.73 -3.11
CA GLN A 456 2.83 35.73 -1.68
C GLN A 456 2.90 34.31 -1.16
N THR A 457 3.95 34.03 -0.39
CA THR A 457 4.13 32.76 0.30
C THR A 457 4.27 33.04 1.79
N TYR A 458 3.46 32.37 2.62
CA TYR A 458 3.52 32.47 4.06
C TYR A 458 3.68 31.07 4.68
N GLU A 459 4.85 30.82 5.24
CA GLU A 459 5.15 29.62 6.03
C GLU A 459 4.78 29.87 7.49
N PHE A 460 3.85 29.07 8.03
CA PHE A 460 3.42 29.16 9.42
C PHE A 460 4.45 28.54 10.35
N LYS A 461 4.79 29.26 11.43
CA LYS A 461 5.66 28.72 12.48
C LYS A 461 4.92 27.66 13.30
N THR A 462 5.66 26.74 13.93
CA THR A 462 5.11 25.73 14.84
C THR A 462 4.27 26.31 15.98
N ALA A 463 4.61 27.52 16.45
CA ALA A 463 3.83 28.24 17.46
C ALA A 463 2.48 28.76 16.95
N GLU A 464 2.34 28.98 15.64
CA GLU A 464 1.09 29.39 14.99
C GLU A 464 0.25 28.16 14.64
N ILE A 465 0.86 27.16 13.99
CA ILE A 465 0.23 25.90 13.61
C ILE A 465 1.01 24.75 14.25
N SER A 466 0.38 24.12 15.24
CA SER A 466 0.94 22.96 15.92
C SER A 466 0.51 21.70 15.19
N THR A 467 1.49 20.89 14.80
CA THR A 467 1.33 19.62 14.07
C THR A 467 2.24 18.59 14.73
N THR A 468 1.86 17.32 14.68
CA THR A 468 2.58 16.24 15.35
C THR A 468 3.55 15.59 14.36
N GLU A 469 4.81 16.04 14.30
CA GLU A 469 5.97 15.20 13.97
C GLU A 469 7.32 15.95 13.99
N GLU A 470 8.39 15.16 14.08
CA GLU A 470 9.80 15.59 14.19
C GLU A 470 10.38 16.14 12.87
N ASN A 471 11.18 17.21 13.01
CA ASN A 471 12.03 17.77 11.97
C ASN A 471 13.03 16.73 11.44
N ARG A 472 12.73 16.11 10.28
CA ARG A 472 13.78 15.56 9.42
C ARG A 472 14.23 16.65 8.46
N THR A 473 15.47 17.10 8.61
CA THR A 473 16.07 18.09 7.71
C THR A 473 16.98 17.39 6.70
N GLY A 474 16.80 17.62 5.40
CA GLY A 474 17.86 17.46 4.40
C GLY A 474 17.56 16.59 3.16
N ILE A 475 16.68 15.59 3.23
CA ILE A 475 16.52 14.60 2.14
C ILE A 475 15.09 14.66 1.55
N TYR A 476 14.98 14.95 0.25
CA TYR A 476 13.71 14.86 -0.49
C TYR A 476 13.37 13.40 -0.77
N LEU A 477 12.33 12.90 -0.12
CA LEU A 477 11.80 11.55 -0.39
C LEU A 477 10.92 11.57 -1.64
N HIS A 478 11.11 10.57 -2.49
CA HIS A 478 10.34 10.30 -3.70
C HIS A 478 10.36 8.79 -3.95
N LYS A 479 9.35 8.30 -4.67
CA LYS A 479 9.35 6.98 -5.29
C LYS A 479 10.05 7.07 -6.65
N THR A 480 10.41 5.93 -7.21
CA THR A 480 10.96 5.86 -8.56
C THR A 480 10.10 4.92 -9.39
N ASP A 481 9.76 5.35 -10.61
CA ASP A 481 9.05 4.52 -11.57
C ASP A 481 9.87 3.25 -11.85
N ASN A 482 9.18 2.15 -12.14
CA ASN A 482 9.85 0.95 -12.60
C ASN A 482 10.26 1.15 -14.05
N LEU A 483 11.44 1.72 -14.26
CA LEU A 483 11.96 1.99 -15.58
C LEU A 483 12.39 0.71 -16.32
N LYS A 484 12.53 -0.46 -15.67
CA LYS A 484 13.09 -1.68 -16.31
C LYS A 484 12.43 -2.09 -17.65
N PRO A 485 11.13 -1.84 -17.89
CA PRO A 485 10.49 -2.02 -19.20
C PRO A 485 10.87 -0.99 -20.27
N TYR A 486 11.37 0.18 -19.89
CA TYR A 486 11.69 1.28 -20.80
C TYR A 486 12.97 0.96 -21.58
N THR A 487 12.99 1.30 -22.87
CA THR A 487 14.22 1.23 -23.67
C THR A 487 15.00 2.54 -23.44
N THR A 488 16.23 2.44 -22.94
CA THR A 488 17.06 3.62 -22.63
C THR A 488 18.49 3.51 -23.16
N GLU A 489 19.12 4.65 -23.44
CA GLU A 489 20.51 4.74 -23.90
C GLU A 489 21.23 5.89 -23.17
N LEU A 490 22.44 5.67 -22.67
CA LEU A 490 23.22 6.71 -21.97
C LEU A 490 23.67 7.81 -22.94
N ILE A 491 23.57 9.07 -22.53
CA ILE A 491 23.98 10.24 -23.30
C ILE A 491 25.48 10.49 -23.08
N ASP A 492 26.26 10.54 -24.16
CA ASP A 492 27.68 10.88 -24.09
C ASP A 492 27.86 12.39 -23.95
N LEU A 493 28.07 12.88 -22.73
CA LEU A 493 28.19 14.32 -22.46
C LEU A 493 29.42 14.98 -23.11
N THR A 494 30.41 14.21 -23.55
CA THR A 494 31.59 14.75 -24.24
C THR A 494 31.30 15.11 -25.71
N GLN A 495 30.25 14.51 -26.29
CA GLN A 495 29.81 14.82 -27.65
C GLN A 495 28.86 16.02 -27.64
N SER A 496 29.29 17.11 -28.28
CA SER A 496 28.54 18.35 -28.29
C SER A 496 27.21 18.29 -29.04
N VAL A 497 27.07 17.40 -30.03
CA VAL A 497 25.84 17.20 -30.81
C VAL A 497 25.56 15.71 -30.92
N GLN A 498 24.32 15.30 -30.60
CA GLN A 498 23.85 13.92 -30.71
C GLN A 498 22.44 13.90 -31.30
N ASN A 499 22.26 13.14 -32.38
CA ASN A 499 20.96 12.90 -32.99
C ASN A 499 20.66 11.40 -32.87
N LYS A 500 19.58 11.05 -32.15
CA LYS A 500 19.24 9.67 -31.84
C LYS A 500 17.80 9.37 -32.18
N THR A 501 17.57 8.20 -32.76
CA THR A 501 16.24 7.61 -32.89
C THR A 501 16.20 6.35 -32.04
N ILE A 502 15.37 6.34 -31.01
CA ILE A 502 15.18 5.19 -30.10
C ILE A 502 13.72 4.76 -30.17
N CYS A 503 13.47 3.46 -30.20
CA CYS A 503 12.10 2.93 -30.31
C CYS A 503 11.83 1.87 -29.24
N ASP A 504 10.58 1.82 -28.79
CA ASP A 504 10.06 0.76 -27.92
C ASP A 504 8.62 0.42 -28.33
N ARG A 505 8.36 -0.88 -28.54
CA ARG A 505 7.02 -1.44 -28.85
C ARG A 505 6.21 -0.61 -29.86
N GLY A 506 6.84 -0.20 -30.96
CA GLY A 506 6.19 0.53 -32.06
C GLY A 506 6.08 2.05 -31.88
N LEU A 507 6.55 2.61 -30.77
CA LEU A 507 6.74 4.06 -30.61
C LEU A 507 8.20 4.41 -30.88
N CYS A 508 8.45 5.43 -31.70
CA CYS A 508 9.78 5.91 -32.01
C CYS A 508 9.95 7.39 -31.63
N CYS A 509 11.11 7.68 -31.07
CA CYS A 509 11.51 8.97 -30.54
C CYS A 509 12.74 9.47 -31.26
N GLN A 510 12.61 10.58 -31.98
CA GLN A 510 13.74 11.28 -32.56
C GLN A 510 14.15 12.41 -31.61
N ILE A 511 15.38 12.36 -31.10
CA ILE A 511 15.91 13.33 -30.14
C ILE A 511 17.18 13.95 -30.72
N ASN A 512 17.14 15.27 -30.92
CA ASN A 512 18.32 16.06 -31.30
C ASN A 512 18.80 16.84 -30.08
N LEU A 513 20.06 16.64 -29.71
CA LEU A 513 20.67 17.19 -28.52
C LEU A 513 21.89 18.02 -28.90
N LYS A 514 21.99 19.22 -28.34
CA LYS A 514 23.22 19.99 -28.29
C LYS A 514 23.58 20.28 -26.83
N VAL A 515 24.74 19.83 -26.40
CA VAL A 515 25.18 19.89 -25.01
C VAL A 515 26.59 20.47 -24.91
N LYS A 516 26.82 21.26 -23.87
CA LYS A 516 28.14 21.74 -23.46
C LYS A 516 28.47 21.12 -22.11
N PHE A 517 29.61 20.46 -22.02
CA PHE A 517 30.09 19.83 -20.79
C PHE A 517 31.39 20.49 -20.35
N ASP A 518 31.40 21.03 -19.13
CA ASP A 518 32.58 21.65 -18.51
C ASP A 518 33.26 20.65 -17.56
N GLU A 519 34.20 19.89 -18.10
CA GLU A 519 34.97 18.90 -17.36
C GLU A 519 35.80 19.52 -16.22
N SER A 520 36.12 20.83 -16.28
CA SER A 520 36.91 21.50 -15.23
C SER A 520 36.18 21.64 -13.90
N LEU A 521 34.84 21.57 -13.94
CA LEU A 521 33.99 21.58 -12.74
C LEU A 521 33.90 20.20 -12.08
N VAL A 522 34.23 19.13 -12.82
CA VAL A 522 34.15 17.76 -12.34
C VAL A 522 35.45 17.39 -11.62
N LYS A 523 35.38 17.35 -10.30
CA LYS A 523 36.46 16.92 -9.40
C LYS A 523 36.04 15.64 -8.68
N ASN A 524 37.01 14.91 -8.12
CA ASN A 524 36.76 13.67 -7.38
C ASN A 524 35.79 13.81 -6.20
N ASP A 525 35.60 15.02 -5.67
CA ASP A 525 34.75 15.35 -4.53
C ASP A 525 33.43 16.05 -4.92
N THR A 526 33.08 16.05 -6.21
CA THR A 526 31.88 16.72 -6.72
C THR A 526 30.86 15.73 -7.28
N ASN A 527 29.57 15.96 -7.02
CA ASN A 527 28.46 15.18 -7.59
C ASN A 527 27.87 15.91 -8.80
N TYR A 528 27.54 15.18 -9.86
CA TYR A 528 26.80 15.72 -11.01
C TYR A 528 25.92 14.64 -11.66
N TYR A 529 24.85 15.07 -12.34
CA TYR A 529 23.90 14.17 -12.98
C TYR A 529 24.36 13.71 -14.36
N ARG A 530 24.06 12.46 -14.67
CA ARG A 530 24.16 11.86 -16.01
C ARG A 530 22.76 11.74 -16.60
N TYR A 531 22.66 11.48 -17.89
CA TYR A 531 21.39 11.49 -18.58
C TYR A 531 21.26 10.32 -19.54
N ARG A 532 20.03 9.85 -19.75
CA ARG A 532 19.70 8.80 -20.71
C ARG A 532 18.58 9.27 -21.64
N PHE A 533 18.66 8.91 -22.91
CA PHE A 533 17.49 8.86 -23.79
C PHE A 533 16.55 7.77 -23.26
N SER A 534 15.25 8.01 -23.26
CA SER A 534 14.24 7.08 -22.74
C SER A 534 12.99 7.09 -23.61
N VAL A 535 12.55 5.90 -24.01
CA VAL A 535 11.28 5.67 -24.71
C VAL A 535 10.56 4.48 -24.12
N PHE A 536 9.24 4.60 -23.99
CA PHE A 536 8.38 3.52 -23.55
C PHE A 536 7.03 3.56 -24.26
N ASN A 537 6.54 2.41 -24.70
CA ASN A 537 5.16 2.23 -25.12
C ASN A 537 4.61 0.94 -24.55
N GLY A 538 3.77 1.03 -23.54
CA GLY A 538 3.29 -0.15 -22.85
C GLY A 538 2.38 0.17 -21.68
N VAL A 539 2.33 -0.74 -20.72
CA VAL A 539 1.47 -0.64 -19.54
C VAL A 539 2.36 -0.60 -18.31
N ARG A 540 2.15 0.39 -17.44
CA ARG A 540 2.87 0.49 -16.16
C ARG A 540 1.94 0.20 -14.99
N SER A 541 2.52 -0.20 -13.86
CA SER A 541 1.79 -0.32 -12.58
C SER A 541 1.92 0.98 -11.79
N PHE A 542 0.80 1.53 -11.33
CA PHE A 542 0.74 2.68 -10.43
C PHE A 542 0.84 2.19 -8.97
N SER A 543 2.05 1.88 -8.51
CA SER A 543 2.30 1.36 -7.15
C SER A 543 1.41 0.15 -6.78
N GLY A 544 1.09 -0.73 -7.75
CA GLY A 544 0.29 -1.94 -7.55
C GLY A 544 -1.22 -1.75 -7.37
N VAL A 545 -1.70 -0.50 -7.30
CA VAL A 545 -3.13 -0.22 -7.07
C VAL A 545 -3.93 -0.28 -8.35
N ALA A 546 -3.33 0.13 -9.46
CA ALA A 546 -3.91 0.08 -10.79
C ALA A 546 -2.80 -0.08 -11.84
N THR A 547 -3.18 -0.44 -13.05
CA THR A 547 -2.30 -0.44 -14.22
C THR A 547 -2.83 0.51 -15.28
N GLY A 548 -1.93 1.11 -16.06
CA GLY A 548 -2.34 1.98 -17.16
C GLY A 548 -1.36 2.11 -18.31
N GLY A 549 -1.92 2.32 -19.50
CA GLY A 549 -1.17 2.51 -20.73
C GLY A 549 -0.40 3.82 -20.75
N VAL A 550 0.90 3.77 -20.97
CA VAL A 550 1.79 4.93 -20.98
C VAL A 550 2.67 4.92 -22.21
N LYS A 551 2.90 6.12 -22.74
CA LYS A 551 3.86 6.39 -23.80
C LYS A 551 4.83 7.47 -23.33
N THR A 552 6.13 7.23 -23.33
CA THR A 552 7.11 8.26 -22.94
C THR A 552 8.17 8.44 -24.01
N CYS A 553 8.70 9.66 -24.11
CA CYS A 553 9.73 10.03 -25.08
C CYS A 553 10.54 11.21 -24.57
N GLY A 554 11.85 11.07 -24.35
CA GLY A 554 12.70 12.20 -23.98
C GLY A 554 13.97 11.81 -23.26
N ILE A 555 14.44 12.69 -22.37
CA ILE A 555 15.63 12.46 -21.54
C ILE A 555 15.29 12.43 -20.05
N ILE A 556 15.97 11.56 -19.32
CA ILE A 556 15.87 11.39 -17.87
C ILE A 556 17.25 11.48 -17.23
N HIS A 557 17.30 11.94 -15.99
CA HIS A 557 18.53 12.00 -15.20
C HIS A 557 18.81 10.70 -14.46
N CYS A 558 20.09 10.49 -14.19
CA CYS A 558 20.61 9.44 -13.33
C CYS A 558 21.73 10.02 -12.45
N THR A 559 21.83 9.58 -11.20
CA THR A 559 22.91 10.01 -10.28
C THR A 559 24.28 9.48 -10.72
N ASP A 560 24.30 8.40 -11.49
CA ASP A 560 25.48 7.76 -12.06
C ASP A 560 25.14 7.15 -13.44
N ASP A 561 26.06 6.36 -14.02
CA ASP A 561 25.88 5.73 -15.33
C ASP A 561 24.97 4.48 -15.28
N THR A 562 24.62 4.00 -14.09
CA THR A 562 23.81 2.79 -13.88
C THR A 562 22.33 3.07 -14.10
N PHE A 563 21.58 2.00 -14.35
CA PHE A 563 20.14 2.10 -14.56
C PHE A 563 19.39 2.38 -13.24
N GLU A 564 19.88 1.83 -12.13
CA GLU A 564 19.33 1.97 -10.78
C GLU A 564 19.43 3.41 -10.25
N GLY A 565 20.44 4.18 -10.70
CA GLY A 565 20.59 5.60 -10.35
C GLY A 565 19.61 6.54 -11.07
N CYS A 566 18.85 6.04 -12.06
CA CYS A 566 17.93 6.86 -12.83
C CYS A 566 16.68 7.23 -12.03
N GLY A 567 16.28 8.50 -12.12
CA GLY A 567 15.16 9.04 -11.34
C GLY A 567 15.47 9.22 -9.85
N GLN A 568 16.74 9.18 -9.43
CA GLN A 568 17.21 9.52 -8.09
C GLN A 568 17.77 10.96 -8.05
N ILE A 569 17.69 11.63 -6.90
CA ILE A 569 18.23 12.99 -6.69
C ILE A 569 19.33 13.00 -5.63
N PHE A 570 20.37 13.81 -5.84
CA PHE A 570 21.42 14.05 -4.84
C PHE A 570 20.87 14.82 -3.62
N ASP A 571 21.47 14.58 -2.46
CA ASP A 571 21.26 15.40 -1.27
C ASP A 571 21.69 16.84 -1.57
N LEU A 572 20.82 17.82 -1.31
CA LEU A 572 21.08 19.24 -1.57
C LEU A 572 22.24 19.81 -0.73
N THR A 573 22.64 19.14 0.34
CA THR A 573 23.77 19.54 1.19
C THR A 573 25.13 19.06 0.65
N GLY A 574 25.13 18.21 -0.39
CA GLY A 574 26.33 17.73 -1.05
C GLY A 574 27.02 18.78 -1.94
N ASN A 575 28.28 18.52 -2.29
CA ASN A 575 29.06 19.33 -3.25
C ASN A 575 28.59 19.07 -4.69
N ASN A 576 27.35 19.44 -5.00
CA ASN A 576 26.71 19.17 -6.28
C ASN A 576 27.05 20.28 -7.28
N VAL A 577 27.77 19.93 -8.35
CA VAL A 577 28.16 20.84 -9.43
C VAL A 577 27.26 20.67 -10.66
N LYS A 578 27.21 21.68 -11.53
CA LYS A 578 26.40 21.69 -12.75
C LYS A 578 27.30 21.77 -14.01
N PRO A 579 28.01 20.69 -14.37
CA PRO A 579 28.95 20.70 -15.49
C PRO A 579 28.26 20.61 -16.86
N THR A 580 27.00 20.16 -16.90
CA THR A 580 26.24 19.94 -18.13
C THR A 580 25.28 21.09 -18.39
N THR A 581 25.46 21.78 -19.51
CA THR A 581 24.49 22.74 -20.06
C THR A 581 23.88 22.19 -21.34
N PHE A 582 22.57 22.00 -21.37
CA PHE A 582 21.83 21.70 -22.58
C PHE A 582 21.62 22.99 -23.37
N GLU A 583 22.28 23.15 -24.51
CA GLU A 583 22.11 24.31 -25.38
C GLU A 583 20.80 24.21 -26.17
N SER A 584 20.46 23.01 -26.63
CA SER A 584 19.16 22.70 -27.23
C SER A 584 18.79 21.23 -27.02
N ILE A 585 17.51 20.98 -26.79
CA ILE A 585 16.90 19.64 -26.80
C ILE A 585 15.69 19.74 -27.71
N GLU A 586 15.58 18.84 -28.67
CA GLU A 586 14.39 18.69 -29.50
C GLU A 586 13.95 17.24 -29.46
N VAL A 587 12.69 16.99 -29.10
CA VAL A 587 12.08 15.67 -29.00
C VAL A 587 10.90 15.63 -29.95
N LEU A 588 10.92 14.70 -30.90
CA LEU A 588 9.82 14.37 -31.78
C LEU A 588 9.35 12.94 -31.46
N MET A 589 8.14 12.85 -30.90
CA MET A 589 7.43 11.59 -30.70
C MET A 589 6.51 11.36 -31.91
N GLN A 590 6.79 10.31 -32.69
CA GLN A 590 6.01 9.97 -33.89
C GLN A 590 4.89 8.99 -33.53
N GLU A 591 3.63 9.34 -33.82
CA GLU A 591 2.48 8.55 -33.38
C GLU A 591 1.33 8.47 -34.41
N VAL A 592 0.59 7.35 -34.40
CA VAL A 592 -0.47 7.04 -35.37
C VAL A 592 -1.89 7.01 -34.74
N ASP A 593 -2.05 6.99 -33.40
CA ASP A 593 -3.37 6.82 -32.75
C ASP A 593 -3.90 8.10 -32.07
N LYS A 594 -4.95 8.71 -32.66
CA LYS A 594 -5.58 9.94 -32.15
C LYS A 594 -6.62 9.71 -31.05
N GLN A 595 -7.06 8.46 -30.85
CA GLN A 595 -8.22 8.19 -29.97
C GLN A 595 -7.78 7.64 -28.61
N ASN A 596 -8.44 8.09 -27.55
CA ASN A 596 -8.21 7.63 -26.17
C ASN A 596 -6.78 7.86 -25.67
N THR A 597 -6.12 8.90 -26.18
CA THR A 597 -4.79 9.32 -25.74
C THR A 597 -4.80 10.74 -25.16
N PHE A 598 -3.80 11.03 -24.33
CA PHE A 598 -3.58 12.36 -23.77
C PHE A 598 -2.09 12.55 -23.48
N TYR A 599 -1.50 13.64 -24.00
CA TYR A 599 -0.06 13.90 -23.92
C TYR A 599 0.23 15.18 -23.18
N MET A 600 1.26 15.16 -22.35
CA MET A 600 1.68 16.29 -21.54
C MET A 600 3.21 16.46 -21.53
N PRO A 601 3.71 17.70 -21.54
CA PRO A 601 5.14 17.99 -21.50
C PRO A 601 5.67 17.94 -20.07
N ILE A 602 6.44 16.91 -19.78
CA ILE A 602 7.11 16.69 -18.50
C ILE A 602 8.45 17.42 -18.50
N THR A 603 8.62 18.33 -17.55
CA THR A 603 9.90 19.01 -17.30
C THR A 603 10.16 19.05 -15.81
N PHE A 604 11.39 18.81 -15.40
CA PHE A 604 11.80 18.88 -14.00
C PHE A 604 13.23 19.35 -13.89
N ALA A 605 13.50 20.22 -12.91
CA ALA A 605 14.78 20.83 -12.67
C ALA A 605 15.35 20.44 -11.30
N LYS A 606 16.65 20.65 -11.09
CA LYS A 606 17.39 20.24 -9.89
C LYS A 606 16.99 21.04 -8.65
N ASP A 607 16.29 22.16 -8.83
CA ASP A 607 15.64 22.91 -7.75
C ASP A 607 14.29 22.32 -7.31
N ILE A 608 13.95 21.10 -7.78
CA ILE A 608 12.74 20.33 -7.43
C ILE A 608 11.47 21.03 -7.95
N LYS A 609 11.57 21.70 -9.11
CA LYS A 609 10.45 22.38 -9.77
C LYS A 609 10.35 22.03 -11.25
N PRO A 610 9.15 22.09 -11.84
CA PRO A 610 9.03 22.07 -13.29
C PRO A 610 9.66 23.30 -13.92
N LEU A 611 10.03 23.23 -15.20
CA LEU A 611 10.36 24.43 -15.95
C LEU A 611 9.11 25.28 -16.14
N ASN A 612 9.27 26.59 -16.05
CA ASN A 612 8.20 27.50 -16.46
C ASN A 612 8.06 27.51 -17.99
N ALA A 613 6.89 27.87 -18.51
CA ALA A 613 6.55 27.81 -19.95
C ALA A 613 7.45 28.65 -20.86
N SER A 614 8.22 29.60 -20.30
CA SER A 614 9.23 30.34 -21.07
C SER A 614 10.49 29.50 -21.40
N GLY A 615 10.69 28.37 -20.73
CA GLY A 615 11.85 27.50 -20.87
C GLY A 615 11.69 26.35 -21.88
N PHE A 616 10.47 26.09 -22.34
CA PHE A 616 10.21 25.03 -23.31
C PHE A 616 9.02 25.37 -24.22
N PHE A 617 8.94 24.67 -25.34
CA PHE A 617 7.81 24.69 -26.25
C PHE A 617 7.30 23.27 -26.42
N PHE A 618 5.98 23.09 -26.40
CA PHE A 618 5.33 21.81 -26.67
C PHE A 618 4.09 22.04 -27.53
N ASP A 619 4.01 21.30 -28.63
CA ASP A 619 2.85 21.31 -29.51
C ASP A 619 2.62 19.98 -30.20
N SER A 620 1.43 19.81 -30.75
CA SER A 620 1.05 18.61 -31.50
C SER A 620 0.78 19.02 -32.95
N VAL A 621 1.49 18.40 -33.88
CA VAL A 621 1.30 18.63 -35.32
C VAL A 621 0.40 17.53 -35.86
N ASP A 622 -0.80 17.93 -36.25
CA ASP A 622 -1.80 17.04 -36.81
C ASP A 622 -1.54 16.85 -38.32
N SER A 623 -1.49 15.60 -38.76
CA SER A 623 -1.46 15.23 -40.18
C SER A 623 -2.69 14.37 -40.51
N ASP A 624 -2.95 14.16 -41.80
CA ASP A 624 -4.10 13.37 -42.25
C ASP A 624 -4.10 11.93 -41.71
N GLU A 625 -2.93 11.37 -41.38
CA GLU A 625 -2.74 9.96 -40.96
C GLU A 625 -2.24 9.78 -39.51
N ALA A 626 -1.65 10.81 -38.88
CA ALA A 626 -0.89 10.69 -37.63
C ALA A 626 -0.88 12.00 -36.82
N VAL A 627 -0.75 11.93 -35.49
CA VAL A 627 -0.48 13.10 -34.63
C VAL A 627 0.95 12.96 -34.13
N ASN A 628 1.79 13.93 -34.45
CA ASN A 628 3.16 13.95 -33.95
C ASN A 628 3.27 14.97 -32.82
N HIS A 629 3.98 14.61 -31.74
CA HIS A 629 4.22 15.52 -30.63
C HIS A 629 5.64 16.03 -30.68
N TYR A 630 5.77 17.36 -30.65
CA TYR A 630 7.06 18.04 -30.70
C TYR A 630 7.28 18.85 -29.44
N MET A 631 8.44 18.65 -28.82
CA MET A 631 8.86 19.37 -27.63
C MET A 631 10.28 19.88 -27.83
N ARG A 632 10.54 21.14 -27.47
CA ARG A 632 11.90 21.70 -27.53
C ARG A 632 12.23 22.63 -26.38
N LEU A 633 13.50 22.66 -26.02
CA LEU A 633 14.06 23.63 -25.10
C LEU A 633 14.18 24.99 -25.80
N THR A 634 13.70 26.07 -25.20
CA THR A 634 13.67 27.40 -25.84
C THR A 634 14.89 28.26 -25.52
N LYS A 635 15.61 27.92 -24.46
CA LYS A 635 16.83 28.60 -24.00
C LYS A 635 17.77 27.59 -23.33
N PRO A 636 19.10 27.79 -23.40
CA PRO A 636 20.04 26.90 -22.73
C PRO A 636 19.73 26.73 -21.24
N ASN A 637 19.92 25.51 -20.72
CA ASN A 637 19.59 25.17 -19.34
C ASN A 637 20.60 24.15 -18.76
N ASP A 638 21.16 24.45 -17.59
CA ASP A 638 22.12 23.60 -16.86
C ASP A 638 21.52 22.97 -15.59
N ASP A 639 20.22 23.15 -15.39
CA ASP A 639 19.49 22.77 -14.18
C ASP A 639 18.48 21.65 -14.42
N LEU A 640 18.50 21.02 -15.58
CA LEU A 640 17.50 20.03 -15.98
C LEU A 640 17.72 18.67 -15.31
N LEU A 641 16.63 17.99 -14.94
CA LEU A 641 16.58 16.60 -14.47
C LEU A 641 15.78 15.71 -15.44
N THR A 642 14.60 16.15 -15.87
CA THR A 642 13.78 15.42 -16.84
C THR A 642 13.27 16.38 -17.90
N PHE A 643 13.25 15.93 -19.16
CA PHE A 643 12.63 16.64 -20.27
C PHE A 643 12.06 15.63 -21.25
N ALA A 644 10.74 15.40 -21.16
CA ALA A 644 10.09 14.33 -21.88
C ALA A 644 8.63 14.64 -22.20
N ILE A 645 8.10 13.96 -23.20
CA ILE A 645 6.67 13.89 -23.51
C ILE A 645 6.13 12.65 -22.79
N TYR A 646 5.10 12.83 -21.97
CA TYR A 646 4.41 11.74 -21.29
C TYR A 646 2.97 11.63 -21.79
N GLY A 647 2.62 10.46 -22.27
CA GLY A 647 1.35 10.11 -22.85
C GLY A 647 0.61 9.06 -22.03
N ARG A 648 -0.70 9.22 -21.91
CA ARG A 648 -1.62 8.19 -21.43
C ARG A 648 -2.33 7.55 -22.61
N ASN A 649 -2.45 6.23 -22.59
CA ASN A 649 -3.28 5.45 -23.50
C ASN A 649 -4.34 4.73 -22.67
N PHE A 650 -5.53 5.32 -22.60
CA PHE A 650 -6.60 4.87 -21.71
C PHE A 650 -7.18 3.51 -22.12
N ARG A 651 -6.98 3.06 -23.38
CA ARG A 651 -7.46 1.75 -23.85
C ARG A 651 -6.77 0.57 -23.17
N LEU A 652 -5.58 0.79 -22.61
CA LEU A 652 -4.79 -0.25 -21.97
C LEU A 652 -4.90 -0.21 -20.44
N ASP A 653 -5.74 0.66 -19.89
CA ASP A 653 -5.94 0.72 -18.44
C ASP A 653 -6.56 -0.58 -17.91
N GLY A 654 -6.07 -1.07 -16.77
CA GLY A 654 -6.52 -2.34 -16.16
C GLY A 654 -5.91 -3.61 -16.78
N THR A 655 -5.07 -3.49 -17.81
CA THR A 655 -4.36 -4.63 -18.42
C THR A 655 -3.04 -4.95 -17.69
N GLU A 656 -2.41 -6.09 -17.98
CA GLU A 656 -1.16 -6.49 -17.32
C GLU A 656 0.00 -5.53 -17.62
N ALA A 657 0.86 -5.27 -16.61
CA ALA A 657 2.01 -4.39 -16.75
C ALA A 657 3.10 -5.00 -17.67
N SER A 658 3.71 -4.17 -18.51
CA SER A 658 4.76 -4.55 -19.44
C SER A 658 6.00 -5.09 -18.74
N ALA A 659 6.52 -6.21 -19.25
CA ALA A 659 7.77 -6.82 -18.80
C ALA A 659 9.01 -6.07 -19.34
N SER A 660 10.15 -6.28 -18.68
CA SER A 660 11.44 -5.66 -19.00
C SER A 660 11.92 -5.95 -20.43
N SER A 661 12.41 -4.92 -21.12
CA SER A 661 13.14 -5.04 -22.38
C SER A 661 14.62 -5.26 -22.03
N VAL A 662 15.12 -6.50 -22.07
CA VAL A 662 16.48 -6.82 -21.61
C VAL A 662 17.55 -6.24 -22.55
N ILE A 663 18.35 -5.29 -22.06
CA ILE A 663 19.75 -5.09 -22.46
C ILE A 663 20.58 -4.79 -21.17
N PHE A 664 21.60 -5.63 -20.89
CA PHE A 664 22.49 -5.64 -19.70
C PHE A 664 23.27 -4.30 -19.53
N VAL A 665 23.71 -3.82 -18.33
CA VAL A 665 24.95 -4.17 -17.56
C VAL A 665 25.02 -3.34 -16.22
N ALA A 666 25.68 -3.86 -15.17
CA ALA A 666 25.81 -3.40 -13.74
C ALA A 666 27.17 -2.68 -13.39
N PRO A 667 27.74 -2.62 -12.14
CA PRO A 667 27.36 -2.20 -10.74
C PRO A 667 28.45 -1.32 -9.98
N LEU A 668 28.19 -0.75 -8.76
CA LEU A 668 29.10 -0.60 -7.55
C LEU A 668 28.79 0.64 -6.65
N LEU A 669 28.36 0.48 -5.38
CA LEU A 669 28.66 1.37 -4.22
C LEU A 669 28.03 0.81 -2.91
N ILE A 670 28.83 0.06 -2.13
CA ILE A 670 28.35 -1.00 -1.19
C ILE A 670 28.44 -0.63 0.32
N LEU A 671 28.95 0.54 0.74
CA LEU A 671 29.35 0.71 2.16
C LEU A 671 28.46 1.61 3.06
N SER A 672 27.65 2.53 2.51
CA SER A 672 26.77 3.42 3.31
C SER A 672 25.37 2.81 3.60
N THR A 673 25.03 1.73 2.91
CA THR A 673 23.72 1.09 2.89
C THR A 673 23.42 0.27 4.14
N ILE A 674 24.43 -0.18 4.87
CA ILE A 674 24.32 -1.24 5.88
C ILE A 674 23.49 -0.84 7.13
N LEU A 675 23.37 0.45 7.46
CA LEU A 675 22.66 0.89 8.67
C LEU A 675 21.23 1.38 8.42
N THR A 676 20.93 1.90 7.22
CA THR A 676 19.56 2.26 6.77
C THR A 676 18.81 1.06 6.19
N THR A 677 19.50 0.04 5.66
CA THR A 677 18.88 -1.23 5.24
C THR A 677 18.26 -1.98 6.41
N LEU A 678 18.85 -1.96 7.61
CA LEU A 678 18.32 -2.73 8.75
C LEU A 678 16.92 -2.28 9.22
N LEU A 679 16.57 -0.99 9.06
CA LEU A 679 15.25 -0.46 9.44
C LEU A 679 14.23 -0.52 8.30
N VAL A 680 14.66 -0.40 7.03
CA VAL A 680 13.77 -0.55 5.85
C VAL A 680 13.49 -2.03 5.55
N MET A 681 14.45 -2.93 5.81
CA MET A 681 14.26 -4.38 5.62
C MET A 681 13.15 -4.95 6.49
N GLN A 682 12.90 -4.40 7.69
CA GLN A 682 11.88 -4.93 8.60
C GLN A 682 10.44 -4.63 8.13
N GLU A 683 10.24 -3.60 7.28
CA GLU A 683 8.92 -3.35 6.66
C GLU A 683 8.68 -4.19 5.40
N LEU A 684 9.72 -4.56 4.65
CA LEU A 684 9.63 -5.31 3.38
C LEU A 684 9.87 -6.83 3.51
N SER A 685 10.28 -7.31 4.69
CA SER A 685 10.40 -8.73 5.01
C SER A 685 9.84 -9.02 6.40
N TYR A 686 9.59 -10.28 6.70
CA TYR A 686 9.31 -10.76 8.06
C TYR A 686 10.22 -11.95 8.35
N VAL A 687 10.49 -12.21 9.63
CA VAL A 687 11.28 -13.37 10.03
C VAL A 687 10.32 -14.53 10.27
N GLY A 688 10.28 -15.48 9.32
CA GLY A 688 9.47 -16.69 9.46
C GLY A 688 10.34 -17.88 9.85
N ALA A 689 9.73 -18.80 10.57
CA ALA A 689 10.40 -20.01 11.00
C ALA A 689 9.51 -21.24 10.87
N VAL A 690 10.15 -22.37 10.56
CA VAL A 690 9.51 -23.69 10.46
C VAL A 690 10.28 -24.68 11.31
N VAL A 691 9.57 -25.67 11.84
CA VAL A 691 10.17 -26.75 12.62
C VAL A 691 10.05 -28.07 11.87
N GLU A 692 11.17 -28.77 11.71
CA GLU A 692 11.19 -30.21 11.44
C GLU A 692 11.25 -30.91 12.80
N TYR A 693 10.22 -31.67 13.18
CA TYR A 693 10.13 -32.20 14.54
C TYR A 693 9.90 -33.71 14.58
N SER A 694 10.71 -34.41 15.37
CA SER A 694 10.55 -35.84 15.67
C SER A 694 9.89 -36.01 17.06
N PRO A 695 8.56 -36.16 17.14
CA PRO A 695 7.86 -36.14 18.41
C PRO A 695 8.12 -37.35 19.29
N VAL A 696 7.93 -37.16 20.59
CA VAL A 696 7.87 -38.24 21.56
C VAL A 696 6.61 -39.07 21.30
N LYS A 697 6.77 -40.40 21.30
CA LYS A 697 5.68 -41.36 21.07
C LYS A 697 5.27 -42.15 22.32
N SER A 698 6.06 -42.07 23.38
CA SER A 698 5.86 -42.80 24.63
C SER A 698 6.29 -41.94 25.82
N ALA A 699 5.43 -41.85 26.84
CA ALA A 699 5.71 -41.09 28.04
C ALA A 699 6.77 -41.78 28.91
N ASN A 700 7.82 -41.07 29.28
CA ASN A 700 8.72 -41.45 30.37
C ASN A 700 8.47 -40.57 31.59
N GLY A 701 8.48 -41.14 32.80
CA GLY A 701 8.49 -40.35 34.05
C GLY A 701 7.17 -39.73 34.50
N GLY A 702 6.00 -40.25 34.07
CA GLY A 702 4.68 -39.83 34.57
C GLY A 702 4.06 -38.58 33.93
N VAL A 703 4.76 -37.90 33.02
CA VAL A 703 4.25 -36.77 32.23
C VAL A 703 3.60 -37.28 30.93
N SER A 704 2.44 -36.76 30.52
CA SER A 704 1.75 -37.22 29.31
C SER A 704 2.57 -36.93 28.04
N VAL A 705 2.38 -37.73 26.98
CA VAL A 705 3.08 -37.51 25.69
C VAL A 705 2.78 -36.10 25.13
N ALA A 706 1.54 -35.64 25.32
CA ALA A 706 1.11 -34.31 24.90
C ALA A 706 1.87 -33.19 25.61
N ASP A 707 2.04 -33.33 26.92
CA ASP A 707 2.75 -32.33 27.73
C ASP A 707 4.24 -32.34 27.38
N GLN A 708 4.86 -33.50 27.18
CA GLN A 708 6.27 -33.60 26.76
C GLN A 708 6.51 -32.95 25.39
N ASN A 709 5.63 -33.20 24.41
CA ASN A 709 5.74 -32.57 23.09
C ASN A 709 5.46 -31.05 23.17
N THR A 710 4.54 -30.62 24.04
CA THR A 710 4.27 -29.20 24.30
C THR A 710 5.49 -28.51 24.93
N GLU A 711 6.14 -29.12 25.91
CA GLU A 711 7.38 -28.62 26.50
C GLU A 711 8.48 -28.49 25.44
N ASN A 712 8.60 -29.48 24.55
CA ASN A 712 9.54 -29.42 23.44
C ASN A 712 9.22 -28.29 22.45
N TYR A 713 7.94 -28.07 22.12
CA TYR A 713 7.51 -26.92 21.31
C TYR A 713 7.91 -25.59 21.98
N ILE A 714 7.71 -25.46 23.30
CA ILE A 714 8.11 -24.27 24.04
C ILE A 714 9.63 -24.04 23.95
N LYS A 715 10.46 -25.09 23.93
CA LYS A 715 11.91 -24.96 23.70
C LYS A 715 12.23 -24.42 22.30
N PHE A 716 11.50 -24.86 21.27
CA PHE A 716 11.61 -24.26 19.93
C PHE A 716 11.18 -22.80 19.92
N VAL A 717 10.07 -22.45 20.56
CA VAL A 717 9.60 -21.05 20.67
C VAL A 717 10.64 -20.18 21.40
N ALA A 718 11.18 -20.67 22.52
CA ALA A 718 12.21 -19.97 23.27
C ALA A 718 13.46 -19.76 22.41
N LYS A 719 13.91 -20.77 21.69
CA LYS A 719 15.06 -20.65 20.79
C LYS A 719 14.78 -19.73 19.60
N ALA A 720 13.60 -19.81 19.01
CA ALA A 720 13.15 -18.94 17.92
C ALA A 720 13.11 -17.46 18.35
N SER A 721 12.76 -17.19 19.62
CA SER A 721 12.74 -15.82 20.15
C SER A 721 14.12 -15.15 20.15
N GLU A 722 15.21 -15.92 20.22
CA GLU A 722 16.58 -15.39 20.11
C GLU A 722 16.85 -14.78 18.73
N TYR A 723 16.08 -15.17 17.71
CA TYR A 723 16.21 -14.71 16.31
C TYR A 723 15.13 -13.71 15.90
N LYS A 724 14.34 -13.17 16.85
CA LYS A 724 13.26 -12.20 16.58
C LYS A 724 12.22 -12.70 15.55
N VAL A 725 11.87 -13.97 15.63
CA VAL A 725 10.86 -14.59 14.76
C VAL A 725 9.51 -13.90 14.89
N ASP A 726 8.91 -13.55 13.76
CA ASP A 726 7.57 -12.97 13.65
C ASP A 726 6.49 -14.06 13.64
N ILE A 727 6.72 -15.16 12.91
CA ILE A 727 5.81 -16.30 12.82
C ILE A 727 6.56 -17.64 12.85
N LEU A 728 6.10 -18.57 13.69
CA LEU A 728 6.65 -19.92 13.83
C LEU A 728 5.59 -20.98 13.51
N VAL A 729 5.87 -21.87 12.57
CA VAL A 729 4.98 -22.94 12.13
C VAL A 729 5.47 -24.29 12.65
N PHE A 730 4.54 -25.08 13.20
CA PHE A 730 4.79 -26.42 13.71
C PHE A 730 4.09 -27.53 12.88
N PRO A 731 4.59 -28.78 12.96
CA PRO A 731 4.08 -29.85 12.12
C PRO A 731 2.72 -30.40 12.52
N GLU A 732 2.07 -31.00 11.53
CA GLU A 732 0.83 -31.76 11.72
C GLU A 732 1.04 -32.96 12.65
N SER A 733 0.03 -33.30 13.47
CA SER A 733 -0.03 -34.51 14.30
C SER A 733 1.06 -34.70 15.36
N SER A 734 1.99 -33.75 15.52
CA SER A 734 3.19 -33.95 16.35
C SER A 734 3.03 -33.52 17.82
N LEU A 735 1.99 -32.76 18.17
CA LEU A 735 1.67 -32.46 19.57
C LEU A 735 1.11 -33.68 20.34
N SER A 736 0.46 -34.63 19.66
CA SER A 736 -0.15 -35.82 20.29
C SER A 736 -1.08 -35.50 21.49
N SER A 737 -1.85 -34.41 21.41
CA SER A 737 -2.73 -33.94 22.48
C SER A 737 -4.12 -34.59 22.49
N SER A 738 -4.71 -34.67 23.69
CA SER A 738 -6.15 -34.93 23.85
C SER A 738 -6.95 -33.85 23.11
N PRO A 739 -8.06 -34.19 22.43
CA PRO A 739 -8.86 -33.20 21.74
C PRO A 739 -9.32 -32.07 22.68
N SER A 740 -9.26 -30.84 22.18
CA SER A 740 -9.60 -29.61 22.92
C SER A 740 -10.71 -28.87 22.20
N TYR A 741 -11.54 -28.14 22.92
CA TYR A 741 -12.31 -27.07 22.27
C TYR A 741 -11.33 -26.00 21.78
N ILE A 742 -11.60 -25.45 20.60
CA ILE A 742 -10.84 -24.33 20.03
C ILE A 742 -11.83 -23.17 19.91
N PRO A 743 -11.54 -22.00 20.51
CA PRO A 743 -12.44 -20.85 20.43
C PRO A 743 -12.55 -20.37 18.98
N ALA A 744 -13.71 -19.83 18.62
CA ALA A 744 -13.88 -19.23 17.31
C ALA A 744 -13.08 -17.91 17.26
N PRO A 745 -12.40 -17.59 16.15
CA PRO A 745 -11.61 -16.35 16.04
C PRO A 745 -12.40 -15.07 16.35
N GLU A 746 -13.69 -15.05 16.01
CA GLU A 746 -14.63 -13.95 16.28
C GLU A 746 -14.86 -13.69 17.76
N ASP A 747 -14.67 -14.69 18.62
CA ASP A 747 -14.85 -14.60 20.08
C ASP A 747 -13.67 -13.88 20.74
N LYS A 748 -12.55 -13.69 20.02
CA LYS A 748 -11.35 -12.96 20.50
C LYS A 748 -10.78 -13.51 21.82
N VAL A 749 -10.85 -14.82 21.99
CA VAL A 749 -10.40 -15.50 23.21
C VAL A 749 -8.88 -15.69 23.21
N THR A 750 -8.26 -15.42 24.35
CA THR A 750 -6.86 -15.73 24.64
C THR A 750 -6.81 -16.91 25.62
N PRO A 751 -6.62 -18.17 25.15
CA PRO A 751 -6.66 -19.35 26.01
C PRO A 751 -5.69 -19.28 27.21
N CYS A 752 -4.59 -18.54 27.11
CA CYS A 752 -3.65 -18.32 28.21
C CYS A 752 -4.30 -17.65 29.44
N ASP A 753 -5.27 -16.77 29.23
CA ASP A 753 -5.91 -15.98 30.29
C ASP A 753 -7.19 -16.67 30.83
N GLU A 754 -7.57 -17.82 30.26
CA GLU A 754 -8.82 -18.51 30.55
C GLU A 754 -8.67 -19.57 31.64
N THR A 755 -9.57 -19.51 32.63
CA THR A 755 -9.62 -20.47 33.74
C THR A 755 -10.47 -21.70 33.41
N LYS A 756 -11.25 -21.67 32.33
CA LYS A 756 -12.14 -22.77 31.92
C LYS A 756 -11.38 -24.07 31.68
N GLU A 757 -11.91 -25.20 32.15
CA GLU A 757 -11.31 -26.54 32.00
C GLU A 757 -11.48 -27.13 30.59
N GLU A 758 -12.23 -26.47 29.71
CA GLU A 758 -12.56 -26.96 28.36
C GLU A 758 -11.38 -26.90 27.36
N TYR A 759 -10.36 -26.09 27.66
CA TYR A 759 -9.15 -25.94 26.86
C TYR A 759 -8.02 -26.82 27.37
N SER A 760 -7.39 -27.60 26.49
CA SER A 760 -6.27 -28.47 26.83
C SER A 760 -5.07 -27.67 27.35
N THR A 761 -4.26 -28.30 28.22
CA THR A 761 -2.99 -27.75 28.68
C THR A 761 -2.07 -27.36 27.54
N ALA A 762 -2.05 -28.14 26.46
CA ALA A 762 -1.27 -27.85 25.25
C ALA A 762 -1.73 -26.53 24.60
N LEU A 763 -3.04 -26.34 24.39
CA LEU A 763 -3.59 -25.12 23.79
C LEU A 763 -3.27 -23.88 24.65
N LYS A 764 -3.49 -23.97 25.97
CA LYS A 764 -3.18 -22.86 26.90
C LYS A 764 -1.69 -22.54 26.93
N SER A 765 -0.85 -23.57 27.03
CA SER A 765 0.61 -23.42 27.06
C SER A 765 1.14 -22.74 25.80
N MET A 766 0.63 -23.12 24.62
CA MET A 766 1.05 -22.50 23.36
C MET A 766 0.54 -21.06 23.21
N SER A 767 -0.69 -20.77 23.65
CA SER A 767 -1.20 -19.40 23.76
C SER A 767 -0.33 -18.55 24.69
N CYS A 768 0.06 -19.08 25.84
CA CYS A 768 0.96 -18.40 26.77
C CYS A 768 2.36 -18.22 26.21
N ALA A 769 2.87 -19.18 25.44
CA ALA A 769 4.16 -19.06 24.78
C ALA A 769 4.14 -17.93 23.73
N ALA A 770 3.10 -17.86 22.90
CA ALA A 770 2.92 -16.78 21.93
C ALA A 770 2.89 -15.40 22.63
N LYS A 771 2.11 -15.28 23.72
CA LYS A 771 2.03 -14.06 24.55
C LYS A 771 3.36 -13.69 25.20
N LYS A 772 4.07 -14.68 25.78
CA LYS A 772 5.32 -14.47 26.50
C LYS A 772 6.46 -14.03 25.58
N TYR A 773 6.56 -14.65 24.41
CA TYR A 773 7.66 -14.40 23.47
C TYR A 773 7.30 -13.43 22.33
N GLY A 774 6.04 -12.98 22.26
CA GLY A 774 5.60 -11.92 21.37
C GLY A 774 5.67 -12.27 19.88
N MET A 775 5.31 -13.49 19.50
CA MET A 775 5.35 -13.98 18.11
C MET A 775 4.06 -14.71 17.72
N TYR A 776 3.76 -14.77 16.43
CA TYR A 776 2.67 -15.60 15.91
C TYR A 776 3.09 -17.06 15.96
N ILE A 777 2.21 -17.93 16.44
CA ILE A 777 2.47 -19.37 16.53
C ILE A 777 1.35 -20.11 15.81
N VAL A 778 1.74 -20.98 14.88
CA VAL A 778 0.83 -21.89 14.17
C VAL A 778 1.09 -23.31 14.65
N ILE A 779 0.11 -23.91 15.30
CA ILE A 779 0.16 -25.32 15.72
C ILE A 779 -0.93 -26.13 15.04
N ASN A 780 -0.72 -27.44 14.96
CA ASN A 780 -1.75 -28.39 14.61
C ASN A 780 -2.28 -29.12 15.86
N HIS A 781 -3.59 -29.11 16.07
CA HIS A 781 -4.26 -29.69 17.22
C HIS A 781 -5.52 -30.48 16.80
N ARG A 782 -6.00 -31.36 17.68
CA ARG A 782 -7.31 -32.01 17.55
C ARG A 782 -8.40 -31.11 18.17
N GLU A 783 -9.32 -30.63 17.36
CA GLU A 783 -10.45 -29.79 17.78
C GLU A 783 -11.67 -30.65 18.12
N LYS A 784 -12.34 -30.36 19.22
CA LYS A 784 -13.67 -30.88 19.57
C LYS A 784 -14.75 -29.95 19.04
N PHE A 785 -15.84 -30.52 18.55
CA PHE A 785 -17.02 -29.80 18.14
C PHE A 785 -18.29 -30.56 18.54
N ASP A 786 -19.19 -29.89 19.26
CA ASP A 786 -20.46 -30.47 19.70
C ASP A 786 -21.46 -30.48 18.54
N CYS A 787 -21.81 -31.68 18.05
CA CYS A 787 -22.70 -31.85 16.89
C CYS A 787 -24.15 -32.14 17.24
N GLU A 788 -24.48 -32.35 18.52
CA GLU A 788 -25.86 -32.59 18.97
C GLU A 788 -26.75 -31.36 18.78
N ALA A 789 -26.17 -30.15 18.93
CA ALA A 789 -26.90 -28.90 18.73
C ALA A 789 -27.17 -28.58 17.25
N SER A 790 -26.47 -29.22 16.31
CA SER A 790 -26.55 -28.93 14.86
C SER A 790 -27.45 -29.89 14.08
N ASN A 791 -28.09 -30.87 14.73
CA ASN A 791 -28.96 -31.87 14.10
C ASN A 791 -28.30 -32.60 12.91
N SER A 792 -26.99 -32.83 12.97
CA SER A 792 -26.25 -33.55 11.92
C SER A 792 -26.55 -35.05 11.95
N THR A 793 -26.90 -35.63 10.80
CA THR A 793 -27.12 -37.08 10.63
C THR A 793 -25.85 -37.92 10.81
N GLU A 794 -24.67 -37.29 10.89
CA GLU A 794 -23.36 -37.94 11.04
C GLU A 794 -22.76 -37.78 12.45
N CYS A 795 -23.53 -37.25 13.41
CA CYS A 795 -23.06 -37.03 14.77
C CYS A 795 -22.84 -38.37 15.52
N PRO A 796 -21.63 -38.65 16.04
CA PRO A 796 -21.37 -39.88 16.78
C PRO A 796 -22.16 -39.95 18.09
N VAL A 797 -22.32 -41.16 18.66
CA VAL A 797 -23.11 -41.42 19.90
C VAL A 797 -22.64 -40.60 21.11
N ASN A 798 -21.38 -40.16 21.13
CA ASN A 798 -20.84 -39.31 22.20
C ASN A 798 -21.03 -37.80 21.93
N GLY A 799 -21.77 -37.42 20.88
CA GLY A 799 -22.12 -36.04 20.57
C GLY A 799 -20.98 -35.17 20.00
N LEU A 800 -19.81 -35.76 19.73
CA LEU A 800 -18.58 -35.01 19.43
C LEU A 800 -17.97 -35.38 18.08
N LEU A 801 -17.76 -34.38 17.23
CA LEU A 801 -16.89 -34.47 16.05
C LEU A 801 -15.48 -34.02 16.44
N ILE A 802 -14.47 -34.68 15.86
CA ILE A 802 -13.06 -34.38 16.10
C ILE A 802 -12.38 -33.98 14.80
N TYR A 803 -11.83 -32.77 14.72
CA TYR A 803 -11.18 -32.27 13.52
C TYR A 803 -9.66 -32.14 13.68
N ASN A 804 -8.91 -32.48 12.62
CA ASN A 804 -7.50 -32.13 12.51
C ASN A 804 -7.40 -30.64 12.15
N THR A 805 -6.85 -29.82 13.04
CA THR A 805 -7.07 -28.37 12.99
C THR A 805 -5.78 -27.59 13.19
N ASN A 806 -5.47 -26.70 12.26
CA ASN A 806 -4.46 -25.67 12.48
C ASN A 806 -5.06 -24.52 13.29
N VAL A 807 -4.31 -24.05 14.28
CA VAL A 807 -4.69 -22.96 15.19
C VAL A 807 -3.61 -21.91 15.15
N VAL A 808 -4.00 -20.66 14.95
CA VAL A 808 -3.10 -19.51 14.84
C VAL A 808 -3.27 -18.61 16.05
N PHE A 809 -2.20 -18.43 16.81
CA PHE A 809 -2.13 -17.44 17.88
C PHE A 809 -1.43 -16.17 17.39
N ASP A 810 -1.96 -15.00 17.76
CA ASP A 810 -1.24 -13.74 17.59
C ASP A 810 -0.22 -13.50 18.72
N ARG A 811 0.50 -12.36 18.66
CA ARG A 811 1.51 -11.99 19.67
C ARG A 811 0.95 -11.81 21.09
N SER A 812 -0.36 -11.67 21.25
CA SER A 812 -1.03 -11.57 22.55
C SER A 812 -1.48 -12.93 23.10
N GLY A 813 -1.32 -14.00 22.31
CA GLY A 813 -1.81 -15.34 22.61
C GLY A 813 -3.27 -15.57 22.22
N GLN A 814 -3.92 -14.61 21.55
CA GLN A 814 -5.30 -14.74 21.08
C GLN A 814 -5.39 -15.69 19.89
N VAL A 815 -6.43 -16.53 19.84
CA VAL A 815 -6.73 -17.33 18.65
C VAL A 815 -7.35 -16.42 17.58
N ILE A 816 -6.65 -16.24 16.46
CA ILE A 816 -7.07 -15.33 15.38
C ILE A 816 -7.47 -16.03 14.08
N ALA A 817 -7.18 -17.33 13.97
CA ALA A 817 -7.68 -18.18 12.91
C ALA A 817 -7.61 -19.65 13.31
N ARG A 818 -8.52 -20.44 12.73
CA ARG A 818 -8.47 -21.90 12.73
C ARG A 818 -8.78 -22.45 11.35
N TYR A 819 -8.25 -23.62 11.02
CA TYR A 819 -8.54 -24.33 9.79
C TYR A 819 -8.63 -25.83 10.04
N ARG A 820 -9.78 -26.42 9.72
CA ARG A 820 -10.03 -27.87 9.80
C ARG A 820 -9.60 -28.51 8.49
N LYS A 821 -8.69 -29.49 8.55
CA LYS A 821 -8.18 -30.21 7.38
C LYS A 821 -9.34 -30.79 6.59
N TYR A 822 -9.39 -30.47 5.30
CA TYR A 822 -10.47 -30.92 4.44
C TYR A 822 -10.15 -32.28 3.82
N ASN A 823 -8.99 -32.41 3.16
CA ASN A 823 -8.61 -33.63 2.47
C ASN A 823 -7.85 -34.57 3.42
N LEU A 824 -8.55 -35.52 4.03
CA LEU A 824 -7.97 -36.50 4.94
C LEU A 824 -7.16 -37.58 4.20
N PHE A 825 -6.08 -38.05 4.83
CA PHE A 825 -5.20 -39.12 4.34
C PHE A 825 -5.49 -40.48 5.03
N GLY A 826 -6.65 -40.60 5.69
CA GLY A 826 -7.07 -41.81 6.41
C GLY A 826 -6.87 -41.76 7.92
N GLU A 827 -6.86 -40.56 8.50
CA GLU A 827 -6.78 -40.33 9.94
C GLU A 827 -8.01 -40.92 10.65
N LYS A 828 -7.81 -42.02 11.37
CA LYS A 828 -8.90 -42.71 12.08
C LYS A 828 -9.50 -41.81 13.16
N GLY A 829 -10.83 -41.70 13.15
CA GLY A 829 -11.58 -40.94 14.15
C GLY A 829 -11.45 -39.42 14.01
N ILE A 830 -11.00 -38.95 12.85
CA ILE A 830 -11.03 -37.54 12.47
C ILE A 830 -12.15 -37.34 11.45
N ASN A 831 -12.90 -36.26 11.62
CA ASN A 831 -14.00 -35.85 10.77
C ASN A 831 -13.53 -34.77 9.78
N THR A 832 -14.29 -34.61 8.71
CA THR A 832 -14.14 -33.56 7.70
C THR A 832 -15.38 -32.68 7.69
N GLU A 833 -15.21 -31.39 7.40
CA GLU A 833 -16.34 -30.49 7.17
C GLU A 833 -17.11 -30.87 5.90
N PRO A 834 -18.44 -30.70 5.84
CA PRO A 834 -19.20 -30.94 4.60
C PRO A 834 -18.72 -30.08 3.44
N VAL A 835 -18.23 -28.86 3.73
CA VAL A 835 -17.75 -27.88 2.76
C VAL A 835 -16.38 -27.38 3.18
N ALA A 836 -15.44 -27.33 2.24
CA ALA A 836 -14.14 -26.74 2.48
C ALA A 836 -14.25 -25.23 2.62
N VAL A 837 -13.71 -24.68 3.70
CA VAL A 837 -13.68 -23.23 3.95
C VAL A 837 -12.24 -22.75 3.90
N PRO A 838 -11.84 -21.94 2.90
CA PRO A 838 -10.52 -21.31 2.87
C PRO A 838 -10.32 -20.45 4.12
N SER A 839 -9.19 -20.64 4.80
CA SER A 839 -8.86 -19.92 6.05
C SER A 839 -7.69 -18.97 5.82
N THR A 840 -7.88 -17.70 6.19
CA THR A 840 -6.84 -16.66 6.12
C THR A 840 -6.77 -15.88 7.42
N PHE A 841 -5.60 -15.31 7.72
CA PHE A 841 -5.40 -14.42 8.85
C PHE A 841 -4.44 -13.28 8.52
N LYS A 842 -4.67 -12.11 9.12
CA LYS A 842 -3.86 -10.90 8.90
C LYS A 842 -2.95 -10.68 10.09
N THR A 843 -1.70 -10.37 9.82
CA THR A 843 -0.70 -10.07 10.85
C THR A 843 -0.48 -8.57 11.02
N ASP A 844 0.07 -8.18 12.16
CA ASP A 844 0.47 -6.80 12.48
C ASP A 844 1.62 -6.30 11.61
N PHE A 845 2.46 -7.21 11.09
CA PHE A 845 3.53 -6.92 10.13
C PHE A 845 3.06 -6.87 8.67
N GLY A 846 1.74 -6.81 8.43
CA GLY A 846 1.16 -6.46 7.14
C GLY A 846 1.03 -7.60 6.13
N VAL A 847 1.19 -8.86 6.55
CA VAL A 847 1.03 -10.05 5.70
C VAL A 847 -0.33 -10.70 5.94
N THR A 848 -0.96 -11.17 4.87
CA THR A 848 -2.15 -12.03 4.97
C THR A 848 -1.73 -13.45 4.63
N PHE A 849 -1.78 -14.35 5.61
CA PHE A 849 -1.47 -15.75 5.40
C PHE A 849 -2.72 -16.56 5.08
N GLY A 850 -2.60 -17.48 4.13
CA GLY A 850 -3.48 -18.62 4.00
C GLY A 850 -2.92 -19.82 4.75
N GLN A 851 -3.78 -20.76 5.13
CA GLN A 851 -3.35 -21.99 5.77
C GLN A 851 -4.09 -23.21 5.24
N PHE A 852 -3.37 -24.31 5.10
CA PHE A 852 -3.92 -25.64 4.84
C PHE A 852 -2.98 -26.73 5.35
N ILE A 853 -3.40 -27.99 5.36
CA ILE A 853 -2.72 -29.06 6.08
C ILE A 853 -2.42 -30.24 5.14
N CYS A 854 -1.13 -30.57 5.02
CA CYS A 854 -0.65 -31.82 4.43
C CYS A 854 -1.33 -32.18 3.09
N PHE A 855 -2.09 -33.27 3.07
CA PHE A 855 -2.69 -33.84 1.88
C PHE A 855 -3.56 -32.87 1.07
N ASP A 856 -4.05 -31.77 1.68
CA ASP A 856 -4.71 -30.67 0.99
C ASP A 856 -3.94 -30.15 -0.23
N ILE A 857 -2.59 -30.14 -0.20
CA ILE A 857 -1.73 -29.61 -1.27
C ILE A 857 -1.96 -30.28 -2.65
N LEU A 858 -2.51 -31.50 -2.67
CA LEU A 858 -2.78 -32.25 -3.89
C LEU A 858 -4.19 -32.01 -4.47
N PHE A 859 -5.00 -31.15 -3.85
CA PHE A 859 -6.40 -30.93 -4.24
C PHE A 859 -6.67 -29.45 -4.56
N GLU A 860 -7.65 -29.23 -5.44
CA GLU A 860 -8.09 -27.90 -5.86
C GLU A 860 -8.54 -27.07 -4.65
N THR A 861 -9.34 -27.65 -3.76
CA THR A 861 -9.94 -26.94 -2.64
C THR A 861 -9.38 -27.46 -1.30
N PRO A 862 -8.96 -26.56 -0.39
CA PRO A 862 -9.03 -25.09 -0.47
C PRO A 862 -7.80 -24.42 -1.12
N THR A 863 -6.82 -25.18 -1.59
CA THR A 863 -5.47 -24.64 -1.85
C THR A 863 -5.40 -23.65 -3.00
N LEU A 864 -6.09 -23.92 -4.11
CA LEU A 864 -6.13 -23.03 -5.27
C LEU A 864 -7.13 -21.89 -5.07
N ASN A 865 -8.15 -22.05 -4.22
CA ASN A 865 -9.04 -20.95 -3.83
C ASN A 865 -8.27 -19.87 -3.05
N LEU A 866 -7.34 -20.27 -2.18
CA LEU A 866 -6.48 -19.33 -1.45
C LEU A 866 -5.61 -18.52 -2.40
N THR A 867 -4.96 -19.15 -3.39
CA THR A 867 -4.02 -18.46 -4.28
C THR A 867 -4.71 -17.72 -5.42
N ARG A 868 -5.69 -18.34 -6.10
CA ARG A 868 -6.33 -17.80 -7.31
C ARG A 868 -7.50 -16.87 -7.03
N ASP A 869 -8.35 -17.20 -6.05
CA ASP A 869 -9.58 -16.43 -5.79
C ASP A 869 -9.35 -15.32 -4.76
N LEU A 870 -8.57 -15.62 -3.72
CA LEU A 870 -8.29 -14.69 -2.61
C LEU A 870 -6.98 -13.93 -2.76
N GLY A 871 -6.14 -14.27 -3.75
CA GLY A 871 -4.87 -13.59 -4.03
C GLY A 871 -3.87 -13.69 -2.87
N VAL A 872 -3.89 -14.78 -2.11
CA VAL A 872 -2.99 -14.99 -0.96
C VAL A 872 -1.59 -15.32 -1.46
N THR A 873 -0.61 -14.57 -0.96
CA THR A 873 0.80 -14.66 -1.37
C THR A 873 1.70 -15.39 -0.38
N ASP A 874 1.21 -15.63 0.83
CA ASP A 874 1.96 -16.24 1.93
C ASP A 874 1.13 -17.38 2.54
N ILE A 875 1.72 -18.57 2.64
CA ILE A 875 1.03 -19.79 3.08
C ILE A 875 1.80 -20.41 4.24
N VAL A 876 1.10 -20.75 5.31
CA VAL A 876 1.62 -21.67 6.35
C VAL A 876 1.06 -23.06 6.13
N TYR A 877 1.94 -24.06 6.21
CA TYR A 877 1.64 -25.44 5.86
C TYR A 877 2.22 -26.40 6.89
N SER A 878 1.35 -26.93 7.73
CA SER A 878 1.68 -28.00 8.68
C SER A 878 1.52 -29.33 7.97
N ASN A 879 2.54 -30.20 8.03
CA ASN A 879 2.50 -31.46 7.30
C ASN A 879 3.04 -32.66 8.09
N HIS A 880 2.43 -33.82 7.85
CA HIS A 880 2.94 -35.14 8.17
C HIS A 880 3.01 -35.96 6.88
N TRP A 881 3.87 -35.52 5.97
CA TRP A 881 4.02 -36.13 4.65
C TRP A 881 4.64 -37.52 4.72
N PHE A 882 4.32 -38.39 3.76
CA PHE A 882 4.94 -39.70 3.57
C PHE A 882 5.53 -39.75 2.16
N SER A 883 6.86 -39.69 2.05
CA SER A 883 7.52 -39.51 0.76
C SER A 883 7.51 -40.78 -0.09
N GLU A 884 7.16 -40.63 -1.38
CA GLU A 884 7.25 -41.69 -2.39
C GLU A 884 8.12 -41.26 -3.58
N LEU A 885 9.02 -42.12 -4.03
CA LEU A 885 9.91 -41.85 -5.18
C LEU A 885 9.39 -42.54 -6.45
N PRO A 886 9.58 -41.96 -7.65
CA PRO A 886 10.29 -40.71 -7.93
C PRO A 886 9.38 -39.46 -8.09
N LEU A 887 8.10 -39.51 -7.69
CA LEU A 887 7.09 -38.51 -8.09
C LEU A 887 6.37 -37.78 -6.94
N ALA A 888 6.64 -38.14 -5.68
CA ALA A 888 5.93 -37.58 -4.52
C ALA A 888 6.85 -37.44 -3.29
N TYR A 889 8.08 -36.96 -3.51
CA TYR A 889 8.96 -36.62 -2.39
C TYR A 889 8.48 -35.33 -1.72
N GLY A 890 8.44 -35.28 -0.38
CA GLY A 890 7.79 -34.17 0.35
C GLY A 890 8.27 -32.79 -0.07
N VAL A 891 9.58 -32.54 0.01
CA VAL A 891 10.16 -31.23 -0.35
C VAL A 891 10.16 -30.95 -1.85
N GLU A 892 10.08 -31.99 -2.69
CA GLU A 892 9.92 -31.88 -4.15
C GLU A 892 8.54 -31.32 -4.50
N VAL A 893 7.48 -31.92 -3.97
CA VAL A 893 6.09 -31.48 -4.23
C VAL A 893 5.83 -30.12 -3.60
N GLN A 894 6.28 -29.89 -2.37
CA GLN A 894 6.13 -28.61 -1.67
C GLN A 894 6.80 -27.47 -2.46
N GLY A 895 8.04 -27.67 -2.92
CA GLY A 895 8.75 -26.68 -3.71
C GLY A 895 8.12 -26.44 -5.09
N ALA A 896 7.70 -27.50 -5.77
CA ALA A 896 7.04 -27.40 -7.06
C ALA A 896 5.70 -26.67 -6.97
N TRP A 897 4.89 -26.94 -5.93
CA TRP A 897 3.61 -26.26 -5.69
C TRP A 897 3.79 -24.78 -5.38
N ALA A 898 4.77 -24.43 -4.53
CA ALA A 898 5.12 -23.05 -4.23
C ALA A 898 5.58 -22.30 -5.50
N TYR A 899 6.44 -22.91 -6.31
CA TYR A 899 6.92 -22.35 -7.58
C TYR A 899 5.77 -22.06 -8.55
N ALA A 900 4.87 -23.03 -8.75
CA ALA A 900 3.78 -22.90 -9.71
C ALA A 900 2.73 -21.85 -9.32
N ASN A 901 2.51 -21.62 -8.02
CA ASN A 901 1.61 -20.57 -7.52
C ASN A 901 2.30 -19.24 -7.21
N ASP A 902 3.63 -19.19 -7.30
CA ASP A 902 4.48 -18.04 -6.94
C ASP A 902 4.23 -17.48 -5.52
N VAL A 903 4.07 -18.34 -4.51
CA VAL A 903 3.80 -17.94 -3.12
C VAL A 903 4.97 -18.18 -2.17
N ASN A 904 5.07 -17.36 -1.13
CA ASN A 904 5.88 -17.67 0.05
C ASN A 904 5.23 -18.85 0.78
N PHE A 905 5.99 -19.91 1.09
CA PHE A 905 5.45 -21.15 1.63
C PHE A 905 6.29 -21.61 2.83
N LEU A 906 5.68 -21.65 4.02
CA LEU A 906 6.30 -22.10 5.27
C LEU A 906 5.83 -23.49 5.61
N SER A 907 6.62 -24.48 5.22
CA SER A 907 6.34 -25.90 5.41
C SER A 907 7.03 -26.45 6.65
N SER A 908 6.25 -26.98 7.59
CA SER A 908 6.74 -27.58 8.83
C SER A 908 6.31 -29.05 8.91
N GLY A 909 7.31 -29.93 8.96
CA GLY A 909 7.19 -31.36 8.71
C GLY A 909 7.39 -32.24 9.95
N TYR A 910 6.52 -33.25 10.06
CA TYR A 910 6.66 -34.34 11.03
C TYR A 910 7.81 -35.23 10.57
N ASN A 911 8.83 -35.37 11.41
CA ASN A 911 10.00 -36.16 11.09
C ASN A 911 9.94 -37.56 11.70
N ASN A 912 9.90 -38.56 10.84
CA ASN A 912 10.06 -39.96 11.19
C ASN A 912 10.57 -40.74 9.97
N PRO A 913 11.90 -40.90 9.85
CA PRO A 913 12.49 -41.59 8.71
C PRO A 913 12.02 -43.03 8.52
N LYS A 914 11.59 -43.73 9.60
CA LYS A 914 11.05 -45.10 9.51
C LYS A 914 9.78 -45.19 8.65
N THR A 915 9.01 -44.10 8.57
CA THR A 915 7.80 -44.02 7.73
C THR A 915 8.02 -43.19 6.48
N ALA A 916 9.27 -42.85 6.15
CA ALA A 916 9.60 -41.87 5.11
C ALA A 916 8.90 -40.51 5.34
N SER A 917 8.63 -40.17 6.60
CA SER A 917 8.03 -38.90 6.97
C SER A 917 9.07 -37.87 7.32
N GLY A 918 8.89 -36.67 6.79
CA GLY A 918 9.80 -35.55 6.94
C GLY A 918 9.68 -34.62 5.74
N GLY A 919 10.33 -33.46 5.84
CA GLY A 919 10.25 -32.45 4.81
C GLY A 919 9.68 -31.16 5.35
N SER A 920 10.60 -30.29 5.76
CA SER A 920 10.31 -28.90 6.11
C SER A 920 11.05 -27.99 5.15
N GLY A 921 10.53 -26.78 4.97
CA GLY A 921 11.21 -25.80 4.14
C GLY A 921 10.55 -24.43 4.12
N ILE A 922 11.35 -23.46 3.69
CA ILE A 922 10.91 -22.10 3.41
C ILE A 922 11.12 -21.87 1.92
N TYR A 923 10.02 -21.60 1.20
CA TYR A 923 10.00 -21.41 -0.25
C TYR A 923 9.49 -20.02 -0.61
N ILE A 924 10.03 -19.45 -1.68
CA ILE A 924 9.85 -18.06 -2.11
C ILE A 924 9.34 -18.08 -3.56
N GLY A 925 8.27 -18.83 -3.80
CA GLY A 925 7.65 -18.97 -5.11
C GLY A 925 8.63 -19.34 -6.22
N GLN A 926 8.62 -18.56 -7.30
CA GLN A 926 9.48 -18.76 -8.47
C GLN A 926 10.96 -18.46 -8.23
N GLU A 927 11.33 -17.89 -7.08
CA GLU A 927 12.74 -17.71 -6.66
C GLU A 927 13.34 -19.01 -6.07
N GLY A 928 12.50 -20.01 -5.79
CA GLY A 928 12.91 -21.32 -5.28
C GLY A 928 12.86 -21.43 -3.76
N TYR A 929 13.64 -22.34 -3.19
CA TYR A 929 13.70 -22.56 -1.74
C TYR A 929 14.88 -21.82 -1.10
N VAL A 930 14.66 -21.25 0.09
CA VAL A 930 15.72 -20.72 0.95
C VAL A 930 16.46 -21.88 1.60
N LYS A 931 15.70 -22.77 2.22
CA LYS A 931 16.22 -23.95 2.88
C LYS A 931 15.15 -25.02 2.91
N VAL A 932 15.57 -26.25 2.64
CA VAL A 932 14.78 -27.46 2.83
C VAL A 932 15.53 -28.39 3.78
N ILE A 933 14.77 -29.14 4.58
CA ILE A 933 15.24 -30.13 5.53
C ILE A 933 14.64 -31.47 5.15
N SER A 934 15.49 -32.46 5.00
CA SER A 934 15.12 -33.81 4.58
C SER A 934 16.17 -34.78 5.13
N GLU A 935 16.12 -35.02 6.43
CA GLU A 935 17.16 -35.76 7.16
C GLU A 935 16.87 -37.25 7.27
N ASP A 936 17.87 -38.08 6.95
CA ASP A 936 17.81 -39.54 7.02
C ASP A 936 17.72 -40.14 8.41
N LYS A 937 17.76 -39.27 9.41
CA LYS A 937 17.66 -39.58 10.83
C LYS A 937 16.63 -38.70 11.48
N ALA A 938 16.10 -39.22 12.59
CA ALA A 938 15.21 -38.48 13.45
C ALA A 938 15.89 -37.16 13.83
N SER A 939 15.29 -36.04 13.41
CA SER A 939 15.86 -34.72 13.55
C SER A 939 14.86 -33.74 14.16
N ASN A 940 15.40 -32.73 14.84
CA ASN A 940 14.67 -31.69 15.53
C ASN A 940 15.34 -30.38 15.17
N ILE A 941 14.86 -29.77 14.09
CA ILE A 941 15.54 -28.68 13.42
C ILE A 941 14.61 -27.49 13.36
N LEU A 942 15.09 -26.35 13.86
CA LEU A 942 14.49 -25.05 13.65
C LEU A 942 15.17 -24.40 12.46
N VAL A 943 14.40 -23.99 11.46
CA VAL A 943 14.87 -23.16 10.36
C VAL A 943 14.24 -21.79 10.51
N VAL A 944 15.08 -20.76 10.61
CA VAL A 944 14.67 -19.36 10.66
C VAL A 944 15.22 -18.67 9.42
N ALA A 945 14.38 -17.95 8.70
CA ALA A 945 14.81 -17.13 7.58
C ALA A 945 14.04 -15.82 7.52
N LYS A 946 14.70 -14.80 6.98
CA LYS A 946 14.05 -13.56 6.58
C LYS A 946 13.38 -13.77 5.23
N ILE A 947 12.08 -13.56 5.20
CA ILE A 947 11.23 -13.83 4.04
C ILE A 947 10.78 -12.50 3.44
N PRO A 948 11.07 -12.24 2.16
CA PRO A 948 10.57 -11.06 1.47
C PRO A 948 9.03 -11.09 1.37
N LYS A 949 8.37 -10.00 1.76
CA LYS A 949 6.93 -9.83 1.56
C LYS A 949 6.64 -9.63 0.07
N VAL A 950 5.50 -10.12 -0.39
CA VAL A 950 4.97 -9.77 -1.72
C VAL A 950 4.22 -8.45 -1.59
N VAL A 951 4.80 -7.37 -2.12
CA VAL A 951 4.20 -6.04 -2.14
C VAL A 951 3.89 -5.72 -3.60
N ASN A 952 2.62 -5.46 -3.93
CA ASN A 952 2.19 -5.13 -5.30
C ASN A 952 2.52 -6.22 -6.34
N GLY A 953 2.42 -7.50 -5.94
CA GLY A 953 2.68 -8.64 -6.82
C GLY A 953 4.16 -8.94 -7.07
N LYS A 954 5.09 -8.34 -6.32
CA LYS A 954 6.53 -8.66 -6.39
C LYS A 954 7.17 -8.76 -5.01
N ARG A 955 8.18 -9.62 -4.91
CA ARG A 955 9.10 -9.67 -3.76
C ARG A 955 10.14 -8.57 -3.94
N VAL A 956 10.31 -7.75 -2.91
CA VAL A 956 11.10 -6.49 -2.99
C VAL A 956 12.50 -6.65 -2.38
N LEU A 957 12.79 -7.81 -1.77
CA LEU A 957 14.09 -8.13 -1.18
C LEU A 957 14.57 -9.49 -1.68
N ASP A 958 15.87 -9.60 -1.93
CA ASP A 958 16.53 -10.89 -2.16
C ASP A 958 16.68 -11.65 -0.83
N ILE A 959 16.78 -12.98 -0.93
CA ILE A 959 17.06 -13.85 0.23
C ILE A 959 18.50 -13.61 0.71
N ASP A 960 18.66 -13.17 1.95
CA ASP A 960 19.98 -13.09 2.60
C ASP A 960 20.32 -14.43 3.28
N GLU A 961 21.19 -15.23 2.66
CA GLU A 961 21.67 -16.49 3.21
C GLU A 961 22.38 -16.34 4.58
N LYS A 962 22.85 -15.14 4.95
CA LYS A 962 23.48 -14.89 6.26
C LYS A 962 22.47 -14.76 7.40
N GLU A 963 21.23 -14.42 7.09
CA GLU A 963 20.10 -14.36 8.03
C GLU A 963 19.33 -15.70 8.08
N LEU A 964 19.83 -16.74 7.41
CA LEU A 964 19.34 -18.11 7.55
C LEU A 964 20.00 -18.78 8.76
N HIS A 965 19.18 -19.21 9.72
CA HIS A 965 19.64 -19.95 10.88
C HIS A 965 19.02 -21.35 10.90
N VAL A 966 19.87 -22.36 11.00
CA VAL A 966 19.46 -23.77 11.13
C VAL A 966 19.98 -24.29 12.46
N VAL A 967 19.08 -24.48 13.42
CA VAL A 967 19.41 -24.96 14.76
C VAL A 967 18.97 -26.40 14.89
N THR A 968 19.92 -27.31 15.09
CA THR A 968 19.64 -28.72 15.38
C THR A 968 19.69 -28.93 16.88
N PHE A 969 18.63 -29.48 17.45
CA PHE A 969 18.57 -29.81 18.87
C PHE A 969 19.06 -31.23 19.11
N ASN A 970 19.93 -31.38 20.09
CA ASN A 970 20.40 -32.67 20.54
C ASN A 970 19.38 -33.32 21.49
N LYS A 971 19.49 -34.64 21.68
CA LYS A 971 18.60 -35.41 22.58
C LYS A 971 18.60 -34.93 24.04
N SER A 972 19.70 -34.30 24.49
CA SER A 972 19.79 -33.71 25.82
C SER A 972 18.97 -32.44 25.98
N GLU A 973 18.69 -31.74 24.88
CA GLU A 973 17.95 -30.49 24.86
C GLU A 973 16.46 -30.73 24.62
N ILE A 974 16.13 -31.59 23.66
CA ILE A 974 14.76 -31.95 23.30
C ILE A 974 14.57 -33.45 23.46
N SER A 975 13.56 -33.83 24.24
CA SER A 975 13.18 -35.23 24.43
C SER A 975 12.54 -35.75 23.15
N THR A 976 13.06 -36.84 22.61
CA THR A 976 12.61 -37.40 21.33
C THR A 976 12.48 -38.90 21.48
N SER A 977 11.58 -39.54 20.73
CA SER A 977 11.59 -41.00 20.68
C SER A 977 12.88 -41.48 20.03
N ASP A 978 13.62 -42.37 20.69
CA ASP A 978 14.78 -43.03 20.10
C ASP A 978 14.35 -43.80 18.85
N VAL A 979 14.57 -43.21 17.68
CA VAL A 979 14.60 -43.95 16.43
C VAL A 979 15.95 -44.63 16.36
N SER A 980 16.21 -45.57 17.26
CA SER A 980 17.28 -46.56 17.08
C SER A 980 16.90 -47.40 15.86
N GLY A 981 17.64 -47.18 14.79
CA GLY A 981 17.43 -47.76 13.47
C GLY A 981 18.45 -47.12 12.54
N THR A 982 19.10 -47.92 11.70
CA THR A 982 20.30 -47.62 10.91
C THR A 982 20.15 -46.53 9.83
N GLY A 983 19.22 -45.59 9.94
CA GLY A 983 19.07 -44.48 8.99
C GLY A 983 18.71 -44.91 7.56
N MET A 984 18.32 -46.17 7.35
CA MET A 984 17.84 -46.63 6.04
C MET A 984 16.35 -46.32 5.93
N TYR A 985 16.04 -45.21 5.26
CA TYR A 985 14.71 -44.95 4.76
C TYR A 985 14.16 -46.15 3.99
N THR A 986 12.92 -46.51 4.29
CA THR A 986 12.14 -47.40 3.41
C THR A 986 11.22 -46.52 2.59
N TYR A 987 11.77 -45.81 1.59
CA TYR A 987 10.96 -45.03 0.67
C TYR A 987 10.03 -45.96 -0.08
N LYS A 988 8.74 -45.61 -0.12
CA LYS A 988 7.82 -46.27 -1.04
C LYS A 988 8.18 -45.83 -2.45
N THR A 989 8.22 -46.78 -3.37
CA THR A 989 8.31 -46.48 -4.79
C THR A 989 6.89 -46.37 -5.34
N SER A 990 6.58 -45.29 -6.04
CA SER A 990 5.33 -45.13 -6.75
C SER A 990 5.13 -46.29 -7.74
N ASP A 991 3.88 -46.72 -7.93
CA ASP A 991 3.58 -47.72 -8.95
C ASP A 991 3.71 -47.10 -10.35
N LEU A 992 4.79 -47.45 -11.04
CA LEU A 992 5.08 -47.01 -12.41
C LEU A 992 4.57 -47.97 -13.48
N SER A 993 3.92 -49.09 -13.11
CA SER A 993 3.38 -50.05 -14.08
C SER A 993 2.38 -49.48 -15.11
N PRO A 994 1.60 -48.41 -14.83
CA PRO A 994 0.73 -47.83 -15.83
C PRO A 994 1.40 -46.77 -16.72
N TYR A 995 2.67 -46.44 -16.48
CA TYR A 995 3.41 -45.45 -17.25
C TYR A 995 3.90 -46.03 -18.57
N THR A 996 3.81 -45.25 -19.64
CA THR A 996 4.62 -45.51 -20.83
C THR A 996 6.03 -45.00 -20.53
N SER A 997 7.05 -45.83 -20.70
CA SER A 997 8.44 -45.41 -20.46
C SER A 997 9.42 -45.93 -21.50
N GLU A 998 10.49 -45.18 -21.73
CA GLU A 998 11.56 -45.52 -22.67
C GLU A 998 12.93 -45.33 -22.01
N LEU A 999 13.84 -46.28 -22.20
CA LEU A 999 15.23 -46.16 -21.72
C LEU A 999 15.98 -45.17 -22.62
N ILE A 1000 16.66 -44.21 -22.01
CA ILE A 1000 17.43 -43.21 -22.74
C ILE A 1000 18.79 -43.82 -23.13
N ASP A 1001 19.13 -43.72 -24.42
CA ASP A 1001 20.48 -44.06 -24.89
C ASP A 1001 21.43 -42.91 -24.55
N VAL A 1002 22.04 -42.99 -23.38
CA VAL A 1002 22.91 -41.94 -22.83
C VAL A 1002 24.18 -41.72 -23.64
N LYS A 1003 24.57 -42.65 -24.52
CA LYS A 1003 25.75 -42.47 -25.39
C LYS A 1003 25.46 -41.52 -26.57
N GLN A 1004 24.19 -41.21 -26.84
CA GLN A 1004 23.81 -40.21 -27.83
C GLN A 1004 23.86 -38.80 -27.25
N SER A 1005 24.60 -37.91 -27.89
CA SER A 1005 24.77 -36.53 -27.42
C SER A 1005 23.50 -35.68 -27.49
N SER A 1006 22.57 -36.02 -28.39
CA SER A 1006 21.24 -35.44 -28.49
C SER A 1006 20.21 -36.54 -28.60
N TYR A 1007 19.16 -36.45 -27.80
CA TYR A 1007 18.10 -37.46 -27.74
C TYR A 1007 16.74 -36.76 -27.74
N ASN A 1008 16.02 -36.86 -28.87
CA ASN A 1008 14.72 -36.22 -29.07
C ASN A 1008 13.65 -37.29 -29.26
N LYS A 1009 12.58 -37.22 -28.47
CA LYS A 1009 11.52 -38.23 -28.49
C LYS A 1009 10.17 -37.64 -28.13
N THR A 1010 9.12 -38.07 -28.81
CA THR A 1010 7.73 -37.89 -28.34
C THR A 1010 7.26 -39.22 -27.76
N LEU A 1011 6.78 -39.20 -26.52
CA LEU A 1011 6.24 -40.38 -25.85
C LEU A 1011 4.81 -40.10 -25.40
N CYS A 1012 3.91 -41.04 -25.64
CA CYS A 1012 2.50 -40.89 -25.31
C CYS A 1012 2.02 -41.97 -24.34
N ASN A 1013 1.15 -41.58 -23.43
CA ASN A 1013 0.35 -42.48 -22.61
C ASN A 1013 -1.11 -42.00 -22.68
N ARG A 1014 -1.95 -42.81 -23.33
CA ARG A 1014 -3.35 -42.44 -23.65
C ARG A 1014 -3.36 -41.10 -24.41
N GLU A 1015 -4.16 -40.14 -23.98
CA GLU A 1015 -4.32 -38.83 -24.64
C GLU A 1015 -3.19 -37.83 -24.33
N LEU A 1016 -2.26 -38.17 -23.44
CA LEU A 1016 -1.14 -37.30 -23.12
C LEU A 1016 0.09 -37.71 -23.94
N CYS A 1017 0.54 -36.81 -24.80
CA CYS A 1017 1.82 -36.93 -25.49
C CYS A 1017 2.76 -35.83 -24.97
N CYS A 1018 4.00 -36.19 -24.67
CA CYS A 1018 5.01 -35.24 -24.22
C CYS A 1018 6.21 -35.30 -25.16
N ASP A 1019 6.72 -34.12 -25.52
CA ASP A 1019 7.91 -33.97 -26.32
C ASP A 1019 9.12 -33.77 -25.41
N PHE A 1020 10.15 -34.57 -25.64
CA PHE A 1020 11.41 -34.54 -24.91
C PHE A 1020 12.54 -34.18 -25.85
N LYS A 1021 13.35 -33.18 -25.48
CA LYS A 1021 14.60 -32.85 -26.15
C LYS A 1021 15.72 -32.79 -25.12
N LEU A 1022 16.64 -33.75 -25.21
CA LEU A 1022 17.73 -33.91 -24.27
C LEU A 1022 19.06 -33.68 -24.97
N LYS A 1023 19.99 -33.00 -24.28
CA LYS A 1023 21.41 -32.98 -24.63
C LYS A 1023 22.20 -33.55 -23.48
N MET A 1024 23.07 -34.50 -23.75
CA MET A 1024 23.77 -35.27 -22.71
C MET A 1024 25.23 -35.48 -23.10
N ASP A 1025 26.10 -35.54 -22.10
CA ASP A 1025 27.44 -36.08 -22.24
C ASP A 1025 27.53 -37.38 -21.45
N TYR A 1026 28.26 -38.35 -21.99
CA TYR A 1026 28.53 -39.62 -21.34
C TYR A 1026 30.03 -39.88 -21.24
N ASP A 1027 30.53 -40.07 -20.03
CA ASP A 1027 31.93 -40.37 -19.75
C ASP A 1027 32.12 -41.87 -19.50
N ASP A 1028 32.55 -42.60 -20.53
CA ASP A 1028 32.84 -44.05 -20.43
C ASP A 1028 34.11 -44.31 -19.60
N SER A 1029 34.98 -43.32 -19.40
CA SER A 1029 36.29 -43.51 -18.73
C SER A 1029 36.16 -43.74 -17.22
N ILE A 1030 35.05 -43.30 -16.62
CA ILE A 1030 34.77 -43.46 -15.18
C ILE A 1030 33.90 -44.69 -14.89
N VAL A 1031 33.47 -45.41 -15.93
CA VAL A 1031 32.63 -46.61 -15.81
C VAL A 1031 33.50 -47.85 -15.97
N ASN A 1032 33.51 -48.70 -14.94
CA ASN A 1032 34.10 -50.04 -14.96
C ASN A 1032 33.05 -51.10 -14.58
N GLU A 1033 33.41 -52.39 -14.65
CA GLU A 1033 32.49 -53.51 -14.35
C GLU A 1033 31.87 -53.44 -12.94
N ASP A 1034 32.54 -52.78 -12.01
CA ASP A 1034 32.13 -52.64 -10.61
C ASP A 1034 31.40 -51.32 -10.30
N SER A 1035 31.33 -50.39 -11.27
CA SER A 1035 30.77 -49.05 -11.10
C SER A 1035 29.23 -49.08 -10.95
N LYS A 1036 28.71 -48.41 -9.92
CA LYS A 1036 27.27 -48.20 -9.73
C LYS A 1036 26.88 -46.81 -10.20
N TYR A 1037 25.92 -46.70 -11.13
CA TYR A 1037 25.43 -45.41 -11.62
C TYR A 1037 23.96 -45.50 -12.04
N TYR A 1038 23.28 -44.35 -12.11
CA TYR A 1038 21.87 -44.30 -12.50
C TYR A 1038 21.70 -44.38 -14.02
N ARG A 1039 20.64 -45.08 -14.43
CA ARG A 1039 20.14 -45.17 -15.80
C ARG A 1039 18.89 -44.29 -15.85
N TYR A 1040 18.63 -43.66 -16.97
CA TYR A 1040 17.56 -42.68 -17.06
C TYR A 1040 16.49 -43.14 -18.05
N ARG A 1041 15.22 -42.95 -17.66
CA ARG A 1041 14.06 -43.26 -18.50
C ARG A 1041 13.20 -42.03 -18.70
N LEU A 1042 12.65 -41.89 -19.90
CA LEU A 1042 11.48 -41.05 -20.13
C LEU A 1042 10.25 -41.75 -19.56
N ALA A 1043 9.37 -41.03 -18.89
CA ALA A 1043 8.14 -41.56 -18.32
C ALA A 1043 6.96 -40.62 -18.60
N VAL A 1044 5.87 -41.19 -19.13
CA VAL A 1044 4.63 -40.48 -19.44
C VAL A 1044 3.42 -41.22 -18.87
N PHE A 1045 2.53 -40.51 -18.20
CA PHE A 1045 1.31 -41.07 -17.62
C PHE A 1045 0.14 -40.09 -17.67
N ASN A 1046 -1.05 -40.60 -17.98
CA ASN A 1046 -2.31 -39.87 -17.89
C ASN A 1046 -3.44 -40.77 -17.41
N GLY A 1047 -3.87 -40.60 -16.16
CA GLY A 1047 -4.95 -41.39 -15.60
C GLY A 1047 -5.11 -41.17 -14.10
N THR A 1048 -5.87 -42.03 -13.45
CA THR A 1048 -6.10 -41.96 -12.00
C THR A 1048 -5.09 -42.84 -11.25
N MET A 1049 -4.40 -42.28 -10.24
CA MET A 1049 -3.52 -43.01 -9.32
C MET A 1049 -4.16 -43.14 -7.94
N SER A 1050 -3.67 -44.12 -7.16
CA SER A 1050 -3.96 -44.23 -5.73
C SER A 1050 -2.90 -43.47 -4.93
N PHE A 1051 -3.33 -42.57 -4.04
CA PHE A 1051 -2.44 -41.92 -3.10
C PHE A 1051 -2.35 -42.76 -1.82
N ALA A 1052 -1.43 -43.72 -1.83
CA ALA A 1052 -1.21 -44.67 -0.73
C ALA A 1052 -2.46 -45.42 -0.22
N GLY A 1053 -3.51 -45.53 -1.04
CA GLY A 1053 -4.80 -46.15 -0.68
C GLY A 1053 -5.77 -45.25 0.09
N ALA A 1054 -5.41 -44.01 0.40
CA ALA A 1054 -6.24 -43.07 1.15
C ALA A 1054 -7.29 -42.39 0.26
N ALA A 1055 -6.90 -42.03 -0.96
CA ALA A 1055 -7.77 -41.46 -1.97
C ALA A 1055 -7.26 -41.83 -3.38
N THR A 1056 -8.08 -41.59 -4.39
CA THR A 1056 -7.68 -41.69 -5.79
C THR A 1056 -7.75 -40.33 -6.46
N GLY A 1057 -6.81 -40.07 -7.36
CA GLY A 1057 -6.71 -38.77 -8.01
C GLY A 1057 -6.18 -38.81 -9.44
N GLY A 1058 -6.67 -37.91 -10.28
CA GLY A 1058 -6.16 -37.71 -11.64
C GLY A 1058 -4.74 -37.16 -11.66
N VAL A 1059 -3.81 -37.89 -12.27
CA VAL A 1059 -2.40 -37.51 -12.42
C VAL A 1059 -2.03 -37.52 -13.91
N LYS A 1060 -1.32 -36.47 -14.31
CA LYS A 1060 -0.61 -36.35 -15.58
C LYS A 1060 0.87 -36.22 -15.26
N ALA A 1061 1.76 -36.97 -15.90
CA ALA A 1061 3.18 -36.86 -15.64
C ALA A 1061 3.98 -36.99 -16.94
N CYS A 1062 4.96 -36.13 -17.11
CA CYS A 1062 5.95 -36.20 -18.20
C CYS A 1062 7.32 -35.89 -17.62
N GLY A 1063 8.29 -36.81 -17.70
CA GLY A 1063 9.60 -36.51 -17.12
C GLY A 1063 10.69 -37.53 -17.32
N VAL A 1064 11.89 -37.14 -16.88
CA VAL A 1064 13.09 -37.98 -16.83
C VAL A 1064 13.24 -38.51 -15.40
N ILE A 1065 13.33 -39.83 -15.24
CA ILE A 1065 13.46 -40.49 -13.94
C ILE A 1065 14.69 -41.40 -13.88
N ALA A 1066 15.34 -41.45 -12.72
CA ALA A 1066 16.51 -42.29 -12.47
C ALA A 1066 16.14 -43.70 -11.99
N CYS A 1067 16.89 -44.68 -12.48
CA CYS A 1067 16.71 -46.10 -12.25
C CYS A 1067 18.04 -46.77 -11.91
N THR A 1068 18.03 -47.75 -11.01
CA THR A 1068 19.26 -48.46 -10.62
C THR A 1068 19.69 -49.51 -11.64
N ALA A 1069 18.78 -49.95 -12.52
CA ALA A 1069 19.04 -50.78 -13.69
C ALA A 1069 18.17 -50.32 -14.87
N ASP A 1070 18.22 -51.06 -15.98
CA ASP A 1070 17.51 -50.71 -17.22
C ASP A 1070 15.98 -50.85 -17.09
N SER A 1071 15.50 -51.67 -16.15
CA SER A 1071 14.07 -51.99 -16.00
C SER A 1071 13.30 -50.91 -15.22
N LEU A 1072 12.06 -50.65 -15.64
CA LEU A 1072 11.21 -49.60 -15.08
C LEU A 1072 10.91 -49.78 -13.58
N ASP A 1073 10.79 -51.02 -13.11
CA ASP A 1073 10.54 -51.34 -11.70
C ASP A 1073 11.72 -50.97 -10.78
N THR A 1074 12.87 -50.62 -11.35
CA THR A 1074 14.04 -50.14 -10.61
C THR A 1074 14.12 -48.62 -10.50
N CYS A 1075 13.22 -47.89 -11.17
CA CYS A 1075 13.15 -46.44 -11.08
C CYS A 1075 12.61 -45.98 -9.73
N GLY A 1076 13.16 -44.87 -9.21
CA GLY A 1076 12.86 -44.39 -7.85
C GLY A 1076 13.53 -45.19 -6.73
N LYS A 1077 14.29 -46.26 -7.03
CA LYS A 1077 15.15 -46.94 -6.06
C LYS A 1077 16.47 -46.19 -5.92
N LEU A 1078 17.00 -46.11 -4.70
CA LEU A 1078 18.27 -45.45 -4.42
C LEU A 1078 19.41 -46.45 -4.26
N PHE A 1079 20.60 -46.11 -4.77
CA PHE A 1079 21.81 -46.83 -4.36
C PHE A 1079 22.19 -46.47 -2.93
N GLN A 1080 22.57 -47.48 -2.14
CA GLN A 1080 23.18 -47.27 -0.82
C GLN A 1080 24.46 -46.41 -0.95
N PRO A 1081 24.80 -45.58 0.05
CA PRO A 1081 26.05 -44.81 0.05
C PRO A 1081 27.27 -45.74 0.05
N ASP A 1082 27.78 -46.03 -1.13
CA ASP A 1082 28.93 -46.91 -1.40
C ASP A 1082 30.01 -46.11 -2.15
N LYS A 1083 31.28 -46.43 -1.90
CA LYS A 1083 32.44 -45.76 -2.52
C LYS A 1083 32.56 -46.05 -4.04
N LYS A 1084 31.78 -47.00 -4.58
CA LYS A 1084 31.77 -47.38 -6.01
C LYS A 1084 30.76 -46.62 -6.88
N PHE A 1085 30.02 -45.64 -6.33
CA PHE A 1085 29.08 -44.87 -7.14
C PHE A 1085 29.80 -43.86 -8.05
N VAL A 1086 29.44 -43.83 -9.33
CA VAL A 1086 29.91 -42.85 -10.33
C VAL A 1086 28.72 -42.21 -11.05
N ALA A 1087 28.94 -41.05 -11.67
CA ALA A 1087 27.91 -40.29 -12.39
C ALA A 1087 28.35 -40.00 -13.83
N PRO A 1088 28.26 -40.98 -14.74
CA PRO A 1088 28.81 -40.87 -16.10
C PRO A 1088 27.91 -40.05 -17.03
N VAL A 1089 26.64 -39.85 -16.70
CA VAL A 1089 25.68 -39.09 -17.50
C VAL A 1089 25.62 -37.67 -16.98
N THR A 1090 25.87 -36.69 -17.83
CA THR A 1090 25.63 -35.27 -17.55
C THR A 1090 24.58 -34.74 -18.52
N PHE A 1091 23.38 -34.41 -18.02
CA PHE A 1091 22.38 -33.69 -18.80
C PHE A 1091 22.82 -32.25 -18.96
N ARG A 1092 23.12 -31.81 -20.18
CA ARG A 1092 23.42 -30.41 -20.53
C ARG A 1092 22.15 -29.57 -20.64
N SER A 1093 21.09 -30.15 -21.17
CA SER A 1093 19.75 -29.56 -21.23
C SER A 1093 18.70 -30.66 -21.29
N ILE A 1094 17.55 -30.41 -20.68
CA ILE A 1094 16.34 -31.22 -20.76
C ILE A 1094 15.23 -30.23 -21.08
N ASP A 1095 14.47 -30.45 -22.14
CA ASP A 1095 13.29 -29.66 -22.50
C ASP A 1095 12.12 -30.64 -22.63
N ILE A 1096 11.09 -30.42 -21.81
CA ILE A 1096 9.85 -31.20 -21.78
C ILE A 1096 8.71 -30.27 -22.15
N ARG A 1097 7.99 -30.60 -23.22
CA ARG A 1097 6.75 -29.90 -23.60
C ARG A 1097 5.54 -30.79 -23.48
N VAL A 1098 4.47 -30.22 -22.94
CA VAL A 1098 3.20 -30.89 -22.71
C VAL A 1098 2.07 -30.03 -23.26
N PRO A 1099 1.27 -30.53 -24.22
CA PRO A 1099 0.13 -29.78 -24.75
C PRO A 1099 -0.86 -29.37 -23.66
N ARG A 1100 -1.28 -28.11 -23.67
CA ARG A 1100 -2.31 -27.60 -22.74
C ARG A 1100 -3.73 -28.02 -23.12
N ALA A 1101 -3.91 -28.75 -24.22
CA ALA A 1101 -5.23 -29.15 -24.73
C ALA A 1101 -6.06 -29.93 -23.69
N GLY A 1102 -7.28 -29.44 -23.41
CA GLY A 1102 -8.30 -30.11 -22.59
C GLY A 1102 -8.61 -29.45 -21.24
N SER A 1103 -9.88 -29.05 -21.08
CA SER A 1103 -10.66 -28.63 -19.89
C SER A 1103 -9.98 -27.79 -18.78
N GLU A 1104 -10.70 -26.77 -18.29
CA GLU A 1104 -10.34 -25.75 -17.28
C GLU A 1104 -9.85 -26.26 -15.89
N LYS A 1105 -9.64 -27.56 -15.68
CA LYS A 1105 -9.32 -28.19 -14.37
C LYS A 1105 -7.97 -28.91 -14.26
N ASN A 1106 -7.03 -28.65 -15.18
CA ASN A 1106 -5.66 -29.18 -15.07
C ASN A 1106 -4.72 -28.17 -14.36
N PHE A 1107 -3.86 -28.67 -13.47
CA PHE A 1107 -2.83 -27.86 -12.80
C PHE A 1107 -1.48 -28.58 -12.78
N PHE A 1108 -0.44 -27.96 -13.37
CA PHE A 1108 0.90 -28.55 -13.47
C PHE A 1108 1.90 -27.83 -12.57
N ILE A 1109 2.83 -28.61 -12.00
CA ILE A 1109 3.92 -28.17 -11.14
C ILE A 1109 5.26 -28.76 -11.62
N PRO A 1110 6.38 -28.02 -11.51
CA PRO A 1110 7.70 -28.49 -11.93
C PRO A 1110 8.41 -29.27 -10.82
N ALA A 1111 8.18 -30.59 -10.75
CA ALA A 1111 8.79 -31.47 -9.76
C ALA A 1111 10.24 -31.81 -10.15
N THR A 1112 11.18 -31.53 -9.25
CA THR A 1112 12.60 -31.81 -9.45
C THR A 1112 13.19 -32.42 -8.19
N LEU A 1113 14.09 -33.39 -8.34
CA LEU A 1113 14.81 -33.99 -7.23
C LEU A 1113 16.22 -34.39 -7.66
N ALA A 1114 17.22 -33.96 -6.90
CA ALA A 1114 18.60 -34.38 -7.04
C ALA A 1114 18.97 -35.48 -6.03
N LYS A 1115 20.10 -36.15 -6.26
CA LYS A 1115 20.57 -37.28 -5.45
C LYS A 1115 20.80 -36.92 -3.97
N ASN A 1116 21.03 -35.66 -3.66
CA ASN A 1116 21.11 -35.15 -2.29
C ASN A 1116 19.74 -35.03 -1.59
N MET A 1117 18.67 -35.56 -2.19
CA MET A 1117 17.28 -35.53 -1.69
C MET A 1117 16.74 -34.11 -1.52
N GLN A 1118 17.17 -33.19 -2.38
CA GLN A 1118 16.69 -31.81 -2.44
C GLN A 1118 16.17 -31.48 -3.84
N PRO A 1119 15.15 -30.61 -3.96
CA PRO A 1119 14.74 -30.08 -5.25
C PRO A 1119 15.85 -29.24 -5.88
N LEU A 1120 15.75 -29.00 -7.18
CA LEU A 1120 16.67 -28.10 -7.87
C LEU A 1120 16.36 -26.65 -7.48
N ASN A 1121 17.39 -25.80 -7.47
CA ASN A 1121 17.18 -24.37 -7.27
C ASN A 1121 16.53 -23.75 -8.52
N ALA A 1122 15.70 -22.71 -8.35
CA ALA A 1122 14.98 -22.06 -9.45
C ALA A 1122 15.90 -21.49 -10.55
N THR A 1123 17.18 -21.19 -10.24
CA THR A 1123 18.16 -20.76 -11.24
C THR A 1123 18.61 -21.87 -12.19
N GLU A 1124 18.33 -23.13 -11.86
CA GLU A 1124 18.79 -24.31 -12.60
C GLU A 1124 17.76 -24.80 -13.63
N PHE A 1125 16.52 -24.32 -13.54
CA PHE A 1125 15.45 -24.69 -14.48
C PHE A 1125 14.52 -23.51 -14.80
N SER A 1126 13.58 -23.71 -15.73
CA SER A 1126 12.42 -22.84 -15.95
C SER A 1126 11.18 -23.70 -16.12
N PHE A 1127 10.03 -23.13 -15.75
CA PHE A 1127 8.72 -23.68 -16.03
C PHE A 1127 7.78 -22.55 -16.41
N GLY A 1128 6.96 -22.77 -17.43
CA GLY A 1128 6.01 -21.76 -17.90
C GLY A 1128 5.12 -22.26 -19.02
N ILE A 1129 4.30 -21.35 -19.54
CA ILE A 1129 3.44 -21.60 -20.69
C ILE A 1129 4.08 -20.95 -21.91
N VAL A 1130 4.22 -21.72 -22.99
CA VAL A 1130 4.82 -21.28 -24.25
C VAL A 1130 3.88 -21.53 -25.41
N GLY A 1131 4.14 -20.86 -26.53
CA GLY A 1131 3.34 -21.01 -27.75
C GLY A 1131 2.22 -19.97 -27.90
N PRO A 1132 1.61 -19.90 -29.09
CA PRO A 1132 0.51 -18.97 -29.39
C PRO A 1132 -0.75 -19.35 -28.57
N LYS A 1133 -1.63 -18.38 -28.30
CA LYS A 1133 -2.83 -18.56 -27.45
C LYS A 1133 -3.72 -19.77 -27.82
N GLU A 1134 -3.73 -20.14 -29.11
CA GLU A 1134 -4.54 -21.22 -29.67
C GLU A 1134 -3.88 -22.61 -29.55
N ALA A 1135 -2.58 -22.68 -29.25
CA ALA A 1135 -1.78 -23.89 -29.10
C ALA A 1135 -0.70 -23.68 -28.04
N GLN A 1136 -1.14 -23.42 -26.81
CA GLN A 1136 -0.24 -23.25 -25.68
C GLN A 1136 0.22 -24.60 -25.14
N ASP A 1137 1.47 -24.68 -24.74
CA ASP A 1137 2.08 -25.84 -24.10
C ASP A 1137 2.63 -25.44 -22.74
N TYR A 1138 2.64 -26.37 -21.79
CA TYR A 1138 3.53 -26.26 -20.64
C TYR A 1138 4.93 -26.68 -21.06
N GLU A 1139 5.92 -25.86 -20.74
CA GLU A 1139 7.33 -26.15 -20.99
C GLU A 1139 8.12 -26.13 -19.68
N MET A 1140 8.97 -27.14 -19.50
CA MET A 1140 9.94 -27.20 -18.41
C MET A 1140 11.33 -27.49 -18.96
N THR A 1141 12.29 -26.64 -18.60
CA THR A 1141 13.65 -26.68 -19.19
C THR A 1141 14.72 -26.70 -18.10
N LEU A 1142 15.69 -27.61 -18.20
CA LEU A 1142 16.92 -27.60 -17.42
C LEU A 1142 17.92 -26.61 -18.06
N LYS A 1143 18.32 -25.60 -17.29
CA LYS A 1143 19.22 -24.52 -17.73
C LYS A 1143 20.68 -24.79 -17.41
N LYS A 1144 20.96 -25.52 -16.33
CA LYS A 1144 22.32 -25.83 -15.88
C LYS A 1144 22.63 -27.32 -16.02
N PRO A 1145 23.83 -27.69 -16.49
CA PRO A 1145 24.21 -29.08 -16.56
C PRO A 1145 24.14 -29.81 -15.21
N ARG A 1146 23.56 -31.01 -15.18
CA ARG A 1146 23.44 -31.84 -13.96
C ARG A 1146 23.76 -33.29 -14.24
N SER A 1147 24.48 -33.94 -13.33
CA SER A 1147 24.84 -35.36 -13.38
C SER A 1147 24.27 -36.18 -12.23
N ASP A 1148 23.46 -35.56 -11.39
CA ASP A 1148 22.97 -36.10 -10.12
C ASP A 1148 21.45 -36.08 -10.01
N LEU A 1149 20.73 -35.94 -11.13
CA LEU A 1149 19.26 -35.93 -11.13
C LEU A 1149 18.70 -37.29 -10.72
N LEU A 1150 17.64 -37.27 -9.89
CA LEU A 1150 16.77 -38.43 -9.60
C LEU A 1150 15.44 -38.31 -10.35
N SER A 1151 14.87 -37.10 -10.40
CA SER A 1151 13.66 -36.79 -11.16
C SER A 1151 13.74 -35.37 -11.74
N PHE A 1152 13.21 -35.22 -12.96
CA PHE A 1152 12.93 -33.93 -13.59
C PHE A 1152 11.61 -34.08 -14.35
N VAL A 1153 10.50 -33.73 -13.69
CA VAL A 1153 9.14 -34.15 -14.08
C VAL A 1153 8.18 -32.97 -14.03
N LEU A 1154 7.42 -32.81 -15.11
CA LEU A 1154 6.25 -31.96 -15.16
C LEU A 1154 5.05 -32.76 -14.61
N LEU A 1155 4.69 -32.51 -13.35
CA LEU A 1155 3.65 -33.25 -12.63
C LEU A 1155 2.34 -32.44 -12.65
N GLY A 1156 1.29 -33.04 -13.17
CA GLY A 1156 -0.02 -32.45 -13.33
C GLY A 1156 -1.08 -33.15 -12.52
N ARG A 1157 -2.02 -32.37 -11.98
CA ARG A 1157 -3.28 -32.85 -11.42
C ARG A 1157 -4.41 -32.58 -12.40
N ASN A 1158 -5.27 -33.58 -12.56
CA ASN A 1158 -6.54 -33.45 -13.26
C ASN A 1158 -7.66 -33.69 -12.24
N PHE A 1159 -8.17 -32.61 -11.65
CA PHE A 1159 -9.14 -32.69 -10.57
C PHE A 1159 -10.48 -33.31 -11.00
N ALA A 1160 -10.77 -33.36 -12.30
CA ALA A 1160 -11.97 -34.00 -12.83
C ALA A 1160 -11.98 -35.53 -12.69
N LEU A 1161 -10.83 -36.15 -12.43
CA LEU A 1161 -10.68 -37.61 -12.28
C LEU A 1161 -10.51 -38.05 -10.80
N ASP A 1162 -10.61 -37.11 -9.86
CA ASP A 1162 -10.50 -37.42 -8.44
C ASP A 1162 -11.69 -38.29 -7.98
N GLY A 1163 -11.41 -39.28 -7.13
CA GLY A 1163 -12.38 -40.32 -6.74
C GLY A 1163 -12.62 -41.42 -7.79
N GLY A 1164 -12.00 -41.33 -8.97
CA GLY A 1164 -12.13 -42.34 -10.04
C GLY A 1164 -11.39 -43.67 -9.75
N PRO A 1165 -11.61 -44.71 -10.58
CA PRO A 1165 -10.93 -45.99 -10.43
C PRO A 1165 -9.45 -45.91 -10.83
N VAL A 1166 -8.58 -46.59 -10.08
CA VAL A 1166 -7.12 -46.63 -10.33
C VAL A 1166 -6.82 -47.23 -11.70
N THR A 1167 -5.95 -46.55 -12.43
CA THR A 1167 -5.50 -46.97 -13.77
C THR A 1167 -4.57 -48.18 -13.67
N LYS A 1168 -4.91 -49.27 -14.36
CA LYS A 1168 -4.08 -50.49 -14.42
C LYS A 1168 -3.08 -50.43 -15.57
N GLY A 1169 -1.91 -51.06 -15.38
CA GLY A 1169 -0.88 -51.16 -16.42
C GLY A 1169 -1.25 -52.07 -17.59
N LEU A 1170 -0.72 -51.75 -18.79
CA LEU A 1170 -0.98 -52.48 -20.03
C LEU A 1170 -0.60 -53.97 -19.96
N SER A 1171 0.36 -54.33 -19.10
CA SER A 1171 0.78 -55.73 -18.88
C SER A 1171 -0.26 -56.58 -18.12
N SER A 1172 -1.23 -55.96 -17.44
CA SER A 1172 -2.30 -56.67 -16.72
C SER A 1172 -3.43 -57.17 -17.63
N LEU A 1173 -3.47 -56.74 -18.90
CA LEU A 1173 -4.45 -57.23 -19.87
C LEU A 1173 -4.08 -58.60 -20.49
N MET A 1174 -2.87 -59.12 -20.24
CA MET A 1174 -2.46 -60.44 -20.76
C MET A 1174 -2.68 -61.63 -19.81
N SER A 1175 -3.13 -61.42 -18.56
CA SER A 1175 -3.45 -62.53 -17.64
C SER A 1175 -4.93 -62.88 -17.56
N SER A 1176 -5.77 -62.38 -18.48
CA SER A 1176 -7.16 -62.83 -18.62
C SER A 1176 -7.53 -63.10 -20.08
N SER A 1177 -6.71 -63.91 -20.75
CA SER A 1177 -7.15 -64.62 -21.96
C SER A 1177 -7.90 -65.90 -21.54
N SER A 1178 -9.22 -65.80 -21.40
CA SER A 1178 -10.12 -66.93 -21.67
C SER A 1178 -11.49 -66.40 -22.13
N ALA A 1179 -11.80 -66.65 -23.41
CA ALA A 1179 -13.05 -66.36 -24.12
C ALA A 1179 -13.26 -64.87 -24.48
N LEU A 1180 -13.50 -64.44 -25.72
CA LEU A 1180 -14.08 -65.09 -26.88
C LEU A 1180 -13.36 -64.68 -28.18
N LEU A 1181 -13.30 -65.65 -29.10
CA LEU A 1181 -12.99 -65.49 -30.52
C LEU A 1181 -14.04 -64.64 -31.27
N TRP A 1182 -13.59 -64.03 -32.38
CA TRP A 1182 -14.17 -64.02 -33.76
C TRP A 1182 -14.19 -62.63 -34.43
N THR A 1183 -13.46 -62.54 -35.57
CA THR A 1183 -13.76 -61.80 -36.83
C THR A 1183 -13.76 -60.26 -36.78
N VAL A 1184 -13.28 -59.46 -37.75
CA VAL A 1184 -12.92 -59.55 -39.18
C VAL A 1184 -12.14 -58.23 -39.46
N VAL A 1185 -10.89 -58.23 -39.96
CA VAL A 1185 -10.45 -58.15 -41.37
C VAL A 1185 -10.77 -56.80 -42.09
N LEU A 1186 -9.69 -56.16 -42.63
CA LEU A 1186 -9.61 -55.06 -43.63
C LEU A 1186 -9.95 -53.64 -43.13
N ALA A 1187 -9.39 -52.52 -43.61
CA ALA A 1187 -8.31 -52.12 -44.53
C ALA A 1187 -8.14 -50.60 -44.28
N ASN A 1188 -6.94 -50.09 -44.03
CA ASN A 1188 -6.09 -49.34 -44.96
C ASN A 1188 -6.57 -47.93 -45.43
N THR A 1189 -5.60 -47.02 -45.37
CA THR A 1189 -5.35 -45.82 -46.20
C THR A 1189 -5.91 -44.44 -45.82
N ALA A 1190 -4.94 -43.52 -45.79
CA ALA A 1190 -5.00 -42.09 -45.64
C ALA A 1190 -5.51 -41.36 -46.89
N ALA A 1191 -6.01 -40.13 -46.72
CA ALA A 1191 -5.79 -39.02 -47.64
C ALA A 1191 -6.21 -37.69 -46.98
N SER A 1192 -5.42 -36.64 -47.26
CA SER A 1192 -5.62 -35.24 -46.89
C SER A 1192 -6.35 -34.47 -48.02
N PRO A 1193 -6.42 -33.12 -48.03
CA PRO A 1193 -7.66 -32.32 -48.11
C PRO A 1193 -7.89 -31.63 -49.47
N GLU A 1194 -9.05 -30.98 -49.68
CA GLU A 1194 -9.22 -29.62 -50.26
C GLU A 1194 -10.69 -29.26 -50.60
N ASP A 1195 -11.03 -28.01 -50.30
CA ASP A 1195 -11.98 -27.06 -50.91
C ASP A 1195 -13.39 -27.47 -51.39
N PHE A 1196 -14.43 -26.76 -50.90
CA PHE A 1196 -15.16 -25.76 -51.69
C PHE A 1196 -16.23 -25.01 -50.87
N SER A 1197 -16.36 -23.72 -51.16
CA SER A 1197 -17.28 -22.74 -50.58
C SER A 1197 -18.72 -22.83 -51.13
N LEU A 1198 -19.72 -22.40 -50.33
CA LEU A 1198 -20.77 -21.40 -50.65
C LEU A 1198 -22.02 -21.54 -49.77
N GLY A 1199 -22.50 -20.41 -49.26
CA GLY A 1199 -23.94 -20.09 -49.33
C GLY A 1199 -24.76 -20.07 -48.04
N ARG A 1200 -24.83 -18.88 -47.43
CA ARG A 1200 -26.01 -18.20 -46.82
C ARG A 1200 -27.14 -19.04 -46.19
N LEU A 1201 -27.50 -18.72 -44.94
CA LEU A 1201 -28.89 -18.42 -44.50
C LEU A 1201 -28.87 -17.71 -43.11
N PRO A 1202 -29.89 -16.91 -42.77
CA PRO A 1202 -29.82 -15.83 -41.78
C PRO A 1202 -30.41 -16.13 -40.39
N VAL A 1203 -30.13 -15.17 -39.52
CA VAL A 1203 -30.62 -14.82 -38.18
C VAL A 1203 -32.16 -14.91 -38.02
N THR A 1204 -32.67 -15.46 -36.92
CA THR A 1204 -33.47 -14.76 -35.88
C THR A 1204 -34.11 -15.69 -34.83
N HIS A 1205 -33.85 -15.35 -33.56
CA HIS A 1205 -34.74 -15.32 -32.37
C HIS A 1205 -35.64 -16.52 -32.04
N PHE A 1206 -35.54 -17.04 -30.81
CA PHE A 1206 -36.62 -16.99 -29.82
C PHE A 1206 -36.08 -17.41 -28.45
N GLY A 1207 -36.35 -16.60 -27.44
CA GLY A 1207 -36.20 -16.99 -26.04
C GLY A 1207 -37.51 -17.49 -25.44
N ILE A 1208 -37.41 -17.66 -24.12
CA ILE A 1208 -38.41 -17.72 -23.05
C ILE A 1208 -38.93 -19.12 -22.57
N ILE A 1209 -38.81 -19.26 -21.24
CA ILE A 1209 -39.66 -19.90 -20.21
C ILE A 1209 -39.23 -21.26 -19.62
N GLU A 1210 -38.84 -21.15 -18.34
CA GLU A 1210 -39.04 -21.99 -17.15
C GLU A 1210 -39.76 -23.36 -17.27
N LYS A 1211 -39.24 -24.33 -16.51
CA LYS A 1211 -39.97 -25.52 -16.08
C LYS A 1211 -39.89 -25.70 -14.57
N SER A 1212 -41.03 -25.51 -13.90
CA SER A 1212 -41.35 -26.04 -12.58
C SER A 1212 -42.09 -27.39 -12.71
N VAL A 1213 -42.12 -28.09 -11.58
CA VAL A 1213 -42.36 -29.52 -11.35
C VAL A 1213 -43.84 -29.94 -11.47
N ILE A 1214 -44.08 -31.19 -11.89
CA ILE A 1214 -45.38 -31.88 -11.99
C ILE A 1214 -45.55 -32.87 -10.80
N PRO A 1215 -46.79 -33.12 -10.31
CA PRO A 1215 -47.07 -33.78 -9.02
C PRO A 1215 -47.43 -35.27 -9.13
N THR A 1216 -47.46 -35.97 -7.99
CA THR A 1216 -48.20 -37.24 -7.81
C THR A 1216 -48.93 -37.27 -6.47
N THR A 1217 -50.15 -37.82 -6.51
CA THR A 1217 -51.25 -37.75 -5.53
C THR A 1217 -51.27 -38.87 -4.49
N ASN A 1218 -51.72 -38.52 -3.28
CA ASN A 1218 -52.58 -39.19 -2.28
C ASN A 1218 -52.45 -40.70 -1.98
N THR A 1219 -52.42 -41.04 -0.67
CA THR A 1219 -53.57 -41.66 0.04
C THR A 1219 -53.41 -41.58 1.58
N ASN A 1220 -54.55 -41.44 2.25
CA ASN A 1220 -54.80 -41.25 3.69
C ASN A 1220 -54.30 -42.38 4.62
N GLY A 1221 -54.04 -41.99 5.87
CA GLY A 1221 -53.88 -42.85 7.05
C GLY A 1221 -53.47 -42.02 8.25
#